data_AF-A0A4Y7K686-F1
#
_entry.id   AF-A0A4Y7K686-F1
#
_cell.length_a   1.000
_cell.length_b   1.000
_cell.length_c   1.000
_cell.angle_alpha   90.00
_cell.angle_beta   90.00
_cell.angle_gamma   90.00
#
_symmetry.space_group_name_H-M   'P 1'
#
loop_
_entity.id
_entity.type
_entity.pdbx_description
1 polymer ?
#
loop_
_entity_poly.entity_id
_entity_poly.type
_entity_poly.pdbx_seq_one_letter_code
_entity_poly.pdbx_strand_id
1 'polypeptide(L)'
;MMRSRISKLFGFLVIFSSLFQLGITAANTGSTKPQAYVTLLYGDEFLLGVRVLGKSIRDTGSKKDMVVLVSDGVSDYAKDLLQADGWIVEVISLLANPNQIRPKRFWGVYTKLKIFNMTKYSKVVYLDADTIVVKSIEDLFKCQKFCANLKHSERMNSGVMVVEPSDKIFKDMMSKITTLHSYTGGDQGFLNSYFTGFANAHVFEPNLSPEVMKSRPVPEMERLSTLYNADVGLYMLANKWMVEEKELRVIHYTLGPLKPWDWWTSWLLKPVDVWQLSGATQNVREQLQETLPGTGGGSNPNDDRVVKFLFLLPLLALVFCFYRSFAKMQKDFFVSTNSLCDNIRHVYYRFRSGGGLAYSAVGVSPTSIISSKEQFPIGSHPPAYLGGLSVLVCFTAALVSLGLAFSLVPRQVMPWTAHSGALSTNSESFAYEAGKGHQRHVSACDAASWYYGLGMAFLAVTAPSLPCLFGITALFPSAGLETVLLVGTYHFWSGSKKLESCLPSKVGINGCWWNNFGLFYDICLRALGDQSIFEGLGRAGCPSDKNVEEPLTSTNSTNNLGFRNSKEIMAAEANLLVGTYNRAAVVIASGKGCTLYDVEGKEYLDMASGIAVNALGHGDEDWVNAVTQQANILTHVSNVYYSVPQLELAKRLVDGSFADRVFFCNSGTEANEAAIKFARKYQRFSNPDEKQPATEFISFTNSFHGRTMGALALTSKEQYRLPFEPVMPGVSFLEYGNMEAAKEAIQRGKTAAVFVEPIQGEGGIYSATKEFLQSLRDACDAAGSLLVFDEVQCGLGRAGYLWAHEIYGVFPDIMTLAKPLAGGLPIGAVLMTEKVASAVNYGDHGSTFAGSPLVCNAAVAVFDKVTKPGFLASVTKKGEYLKEMLLQKLGGNKHVKEIRGTGLIVGVELDVSAAPLVDACRSSGLLILTAGKGNVVRIVPPLVISEQELELGVNILSKCMSAIDETLDFLVLSLFFAD
;
A
#
# COMPACT_ATOMS: atom_id res chain seq x y z
N MET A 1 22.53 68.52 -56.09
CA MET A 1 23.53 68.19 -55.05
C MET A 1 23.26 69.02 -53.78
N MET A 2 24.07 68.92 -52.72
CA MET A 2 24.07 69.83 -51.54
C MET A 2 22.84 69.79 -50.58
N ARG A 3 22.17 68.63 -50.41
CA ARG A 3 21.36 68.35 -49.20
C ARG A 3 21.74 67.06 -48.43
N SER A 4 22.74 66.31 -48.91
CA SER A 4 23.16 65.01 -48.35
C SER A 4 24.45 65.06 -47.50
N ARG A 5 24.88 66.24 -47.03
CA ARG A 5 26.16 66.44 -46.30
C ARG A 5 26.05 67.06 -44.90
N ILE A 6 24.84 67.34 -44.39
CA ILE A 6 24.67 67.94 -43.05
C ILE A 6 24.21 66.91 -42.00
N SER A 7 23.28 66.01 -42.33
CA SER A 7 22.79 64.99 -41.38
C SER A 7 23.86 64.00 -40.90
N LYS A 8 24.88 63.70 -41.72
CA LYS A 8 25.99 62.81 -41.34
C LYS A 8 27.02 63.44 -40.40
N LEU A 9 26.99 64.74 -40.14
CA LEU A 9 27.95 65.40 -39.25
C LEU A 9 27.50 65.36 -37.77
N PHE A 10 26.20 65.45 -37.50
CA PHE A 10 25.67 65.49 -36.13
C PHE A 10 25.79 64.15 -35.39
N GLY A 11 25.64 63.02 -36.09
CA GLY A 11 25.75 61.68 -35.48
C GLY A 11 27.16 61.31 -35.00
N PHE A 12 28.21 61.94 -35.54
CA PHE A 12 29.60 61.61 -35.20
C PHE A 12 30.14 62.38 -33.99
N LEU A 13 29.61 63.57 -33.69
CA LEU A 13 30.12 64.41 -32.60
C LEU A 13 29.74 63.89 -31.20
N VAL A 14 28.58 63.24 -31.05
CA VAL A 14 28.11 62.74 -29.74
C VAL A 14 28.98 61.59 -29.24
N ILE A 15 29.38 60.67 -30.13
CA ILE A 15 30.13 59.45 -29.79
C ILE A 15 31.57 59.76 -29.31
N PHE A 16 32.19 60.82 -29.83
CA PHE A 16 33.57 61.17 -29.44
C PHE A 16 33.67 61.88 -28.08
N SER A 17 32.60 62.53 -27.60
CA SER A 17 32.60 63.19 -26.29
C SER A 17 32.63 62.20 -25.12
N SER A 18 31.93 61.07 -25.23
CA SER A 18 31.89 60.01 -24.21
C SER A 18 33.19 59.19 -24.10
N LEU A 19 34.05 59.21 -25.12
CA LEU A 19 35.28 58.40 -25.15
C LEU A 19 36.48 59.04 -24.46
N PHE A 20 36.45 60.35 -24.17
CA PHE A 20 37.56 61.05 -23.51
C PHE A 20 37.38 61.25 -21.99
N GLN A 21 36.24 60.84 -21.43
CA GLN A 21 35.94 60.94 -19.99
C GLN A 21 36.02 59.60 -19.23
N LEU A 22 36.49 58.54 -19.91
CA LEU A 22 36.76 57.21 -19.35
C LEU A 22 38.25 56.95 -19.05
N GLY A 23 39.11 57.96 -19.25
CA GLY A 23 40.46 58.01 -18.70
C GLY A 23 40.50 58.88 -17.45
N ILE A 24 41.33 58.50 -16.46
CA ILE A 24 41.58 59.24 -15.21
C ILE A 24 40.41 59.25 -14.20
N THR A 25 40.02 58.07 -13.70
CA THR A 25 39.57 57.87 -12.30
C THR A 25 40.13 56.57 -11.69
N ALA A 26 41.41 56.28 -11.96
CA ALA A 26 42.11 55.14 -11.37
C ALA A 26 42.61 55.46 -9.94
N ALA A 27 41.72 55.39 -8.94
CA ALA A 27 42.08 55.57 -7.54
C ALA A 27 41.17 54.75 -6.59
N ASN A 28 41.75 53.75 -5.92
CA ASN A 28 41.25 53.04 -4.74
C ASN A 28 39.74 52.76 -4.60
N THR A 29 39.28 51.67 -5.19
CA THR A 29 38.33 50.77 -4.51
C THR A 29 39.03 49.43 -4.25
N GLY A 30 39.07 48.97 -3.00
CA GLY A 30 39.75 47.73 -2.63
C GLY A 30 39.13 46.53 -3.36
N SER A 31 39.95 45.77 -4.09
CA SER A 31 39.48 44.64 -4.90
C SER A 31 39.02 43.47 -4.03
N THR A 32 37.74 43.49 -3.65
CA THR A 32 37.05 42.33 -3.09
C THR A 32 37.00 41.25 -4.16
N LYS A 33 37.64 40.10 -3.92
CA LYS A 33 37.60 38.95 -4.85
C LYS A 33 36.14 38.66 -5.29
N PRO A 34 35.90 38.37 -6.57
CA PRO A 34 34.55 38.13 -7.09
C PRO A 34 33.83 36.99 -6.34
N GLN A 35 32.53 36.88 -6.57
CA GLN A 35 31.69 35.79 -6.05
C GLN A 35 31.10 35.01 -7.22
N ALA A 36 30.96 33.69 -7.06
CA ALA A 36 30.53 32.80 -8.13
C ALA A 36 29.40 31.85 -7.72
N TYR A 37 28.50 31.62 -8.66
CA TYR A 37 27.70 30.40 -8.74
C TYR A 37 28.54 29.31 -9.39
N VAL A 38 28.50 28.09 -8.85
CA VAL A 38 29.31 26.97 -9.36
C VAL A 38 28.45 25.72 -9.52
N THR A 39 28.63 24.99 -10.63
CA THR A 39 28.03 23.66 -10.83
C THR A 39 29.05 22.70 -11.46
N LEU A 40 28.69 21.42 -11.59
CA LEU A 40 29.56 20.36 -12.12
C LEU A 40 28.89 19.64 -13.29
N LEU A 41 29.68 19.33 -14.33
CA LEU A 41 29.26 18.57 -15.50
C LEU A 41 30.22 17.40 -15.75
N TYR A 42 29.70 16.16 -15.67
CA TYR A 42 30.52 14.94 -15.74
C TYR A 42 30.50 14.23 -17.10
N GLY A 43 29.57 14.62 -17.97
CA GLY A 43 29.34 14.06 -19.29
C GLY A 43 28.18 14.79 -19.97
N ASP A 44 28.16 14.77 -21.30
CA ASP A 44 27.23 15.51 -22.15
C ASP A 44 25.75 15.19 -21.85
N GLU A 45 25.46 14.00 -21.30
CA GLU A 45 24.11 13.59 -20.91
C GLU A 45 23.47 14.52 -19.86
N PHE A 46 24.27 15.31 -19.13
CA PHE A 46 23.81 16.27 -18.12
C PHE A 46 23.77 17.74 -18.61
N LEU A 47 24.19 18.01 -19.85
CA LEU A 47 24.41 19.36 -20.40
C LEU A 47 23.18 20.28 -20.31
N LEU A 48 22.00 19.81 -20.75
CA LEU A 48 20.79 20.63 -20.80
C LEU A 48 20.33 21.09 -19.41
N GLY A 49 20.55 20.30 -18.36
CA GLY A 49 20.24 20.66 -16.97
C GLY A 49 21.10 21.81 -16.47
N VAL A 50 22.39 21.81 -16.80
CA VAL A 50 23.33 22.91 -16.52
C VAL A 50 22.97 24.17 -17.32
N ARG A 51 22.61 24.03 -18.61
CA ARG A 51 22.20 25.16 -19.44
C ARG A 51 20.95 25.87 -18.90
N VAL A 52 19.94 25.11 -18.49
CA VAL A 52 18.71 25.67 -17.89
C VAL A 52 18.98 26.26 -16.50
N LEU A 53 19.80 25.63 -15.66
CA LEU A 53 20.26 26.23 -14.40
C LEU A 53 20.93 27.61 -14.64
N GLY A 54 21.81 27.70 -15.65
CA GLY A 54 22.48 28.94 -16.03
C GLY A 54 21.51 30.03 -16.50
N LYS A 55 20.52 29.67 -17.33
CA LYS A 55 19.45 30.61 -17.71
C LYS A 55 18.67 31.09 -16.48
N SER A 56 18.20 30.17 -15.63
CA SER A 56 17.45 30.52 -14.42
C SER A 56 18.24 31.44 -13.47
N ILE A 57 19.56 31.26 -13.34
CA ILE A 57 20.43 32.17 -12.56
C ILE A 57 20.47 33.56 -13.23
N ARG A 58 20.64 33.65 -14.56
CA ARG A 58 20.62 34.93 -15.29
C ARG A 58 19.27 35.66 -15.18
N ASP A 59 18.17 34.92 -15.24
CA ASP A 59 16.81 35.48 -15.16
C ASP A 59 16.51 36.14 -13.80
N THR A 60 17.27 35.83 -12.74
CA THR A 60 17.22 36.56 -11.46
C THR A 60 17.82 37.98 -11.51
N GLY A 61 18.49 38.35 -12.61
CA GLY A 61 19.25 39.61 -12.73
C GLY A 61 20.63 39.59 -12.07
N SER A 62 21.11 38.42 -11.62
CA SER A 62 22.45 38.22 -11.08
C SER A 62 23.55 38.70 -12.03
N LYS A 63 24.60 39.31 -11.45
CA LYS A 63 25.84 39.71 -12.13
C LYS A 63 27.08 38.99 -11.60
N LYS A 64 26.91 37.89 -10.87
CA LYS A 64 28.00 37.05 -10.38
C LYS A 64 28.48 36.10 -11.46
N ASP A 65 29.74 35.69 -11.39
CA ASP A 65 30.31 34.67 -12.25
C ASP A 65 29.49 33.38 -12.16
N MET A 66 29.22 32.74 -13.30
CA MET A 66 28.66 31.38 -13.36
C MET A 66 29.78 30.46 -13.86
N VAL A 67 30.24 29.54 -13.02
CA VAL A 67 31.34 28.61 -13.35
C VAL A 67 30.82 27.19 -13.44
N VAL A 68 31.13 26.50 -14.53
CA VAL A 68 30.88 25.07 -14.68
C VAL A 68 32.22 24.34 -14.65
N LEU A 69 32.38 23.50 -13.64
CA LEU A 69 33.51 22.58 -13.53
C LEU A 69 33.19 21.36 -14.43
N VAL A 70 33.90 21.22 -15.55
CA VAL A 70 33.68 20.12 -16.51
C VAL A 70 34.72 19.01 -16.31
N SER A 71 34.30 17.75 -16.40
CA SER A 71 35.24 16.62 -16.41
C SER A 71 36.00 16.53 -17.74
N ASP A 72 37.01 15.67 -17.75
CA ASP A 72 37.72 15.17 -18.93
C ASP A 72 36.82 14.42 -19.93
N GLY A 73 35.70 13.84 -19.46
CA GLY A 73 34.74 13.12 -20.30
C GLY A 73 33.70 13.97 -21.04
N VAL A 74 33.67 15.29 -20.83
CA VAL A 74 32.75 16.22 -21.52
C VAL A 74 33.30 16.59 -22.91
N SER A 75 32.45 16.63 -23.94
CA SER A 75 32.86 17.01 -25.29
C SER A 75 33.14 18.50 -25.44
N ASP A 76 33.92 18.86 -26.46
CA ASP A 76 34.21 20.27 -26.74
C ASP A 76 32.96 21.01 -27.23
N TYR A 77 32.06 20.33 -27.96
CA TYR A 77 30.73 20.87 -28.29
C TYR A 77 29.93 21.29 -27.04
N ALA A 78 29.94 20.47 -25.99
CA ALA A 78 29.28 20.80 -24.73
C ALA A 78 29.95 22.00 -24.02
N LYS A 79 31.27 22.11 -24.08
CA LYS A 79 32.05 23.25 -23.51
C LYS A 79 31.77 24.55 -24.25
N ASP A 80 31.86 24.55 -25.58
CA ASP A 80 31.61 25.72 -26.43
C ASP A 80 30.17 26.23 -26.24
N LEU A 81 29.20 25.32 -26.13
CA LEU A 81 27.79 25.65 -25.94
C LEU A 81 27.51 26.25 -24.54
N LEU A 82 28.30 25.88 -23.53
CA LEU A 82 28.25 26.50 -22.20
C LEU A 82 28.91 27.88 -22.18
N GLN A 83 30.03 28.06 -22.90
CA GLN A 83 30.65 29.38 -23.07
C GLN A 83 29.73 30.34 -23.81
N ALA A 84 29.02 29.87 -24.85
CA ALA A 84 28.00 30.65 -25.56
C ALA A 84 26.80 31.03 -24.66
N ASP A 85 26.46 30.17 -23.69
CA ASP A 85 25.49 30.46 -22.62
C ASP A 85 26.05 31.38 -21.52
N GLY A 86 27.29 31.87 -21.63
CA GLY A 86 27.91 32.75 -20.63
C GLY A 86 28.42 32.05 -19.37
N TRP A 87 28.64 30.73 -19.40
CA TRP A 87 29.36 30.03 -18.35
C TRP A 87 30.88 30.16 -18.53
N ILE A 88 31.60 30.40 -17.43
CA ILE A 88 33.04 30.18 -17.34
C ILE A 88 33.27 28.67 -17.23
N VAL A 89 33.82 28.06 -18.27
CA VAL A 89 34.13 26.63 -18.30
C VAL A 89 35.51 26.36 -17.72
N GLU A 90 35.59 25.61 -16.62
CA GLU A 90 36.85 25.18 -16.00
C GLU A 90 36.99 23.66 -16.08
N VAL A 91 37.96 23.17 -16.86
CA VAL A 91 38.25 21.74 -16.97
C VAL A 91 38.94 21.25 -15.70
N ILE A 92 38.38 20.23 -15.05
CA ILE A 92 38.92 19.63 -13.83
C ILE A 92 39.27 18.15 -14.00
N SER A 93 40.40 17.74 -13.41
CA SER A 93 40.69 16.33 -13.19
C SER A 93 39.81 15.76 -12.07
N LEU A 94 39.17 14.62 -12.31
CA LEU A 94 38.46 13.86 -11.28
C LEU A 94 39.45 13.39 -10.20
N LEU A 95 39.10 13.49 -8.92
CA LEU A 95 39.94 12.96 -7.83
C LEU A 95 39.46 11.54 -7.51
N ALA A 96 40.32 10.53 -7.59
CA ALA A 96 39.94 9.17 -7.23
C ALA A 96 39.60 9.05 -5.73
N ASN A 97 38.50 8.38 -5.39
CA ASN A 97 38.28 7.92 -4.02
C ASN A 97 39.02 6.58 -3.82
N PRO A 98 39.98 6.46 -2.90
CA PRO A 98 40.63 5.19 -2.58
C PRO A 98 39.71 4.23 -1.80
N ASN A 99 38.72 4.76 -1.09
CA ASN A 99 37.80 4.01 -0.23
C ASN A 99 36.45 3.75 -0.96
N GLN A 100 36.47 2.99 -2.05
CA GLN A 100 35.27 2.71 -2.85
C GLN A 100 34.36 1.66 -2.19
N ILE A 101 33.20 2.08 -1.70
CA ILE A 101 32.23 1.18 -1.03
C ILE A 101 31.27 0.50 -2.03
N ARG A 102 31.09 1.06 -3.24
CA ARG A 102 30.25 0.48 -4.31
C ARG A 102 30.78 0.80 -5.72
N PRO A 103 31.15 -0.19 -6.54
CA PRO A 103 31.46 0.05 -7.94
C PRO A 103 30.18 0.14 -8.79
N LYS A 104 29.91 1.32 -9.35
CA LYS A 104 29.01 1.56 -10.50
C LYS A 104 29.19 2.99 -11.04
N ARG A 105 30.10 3.12 -12.01
CA ARG A 105 30.45 4.28 -12.87
C ARG A 105 30.86 5.60 -12.21
N PHE A 106 30.10 6.16 -11.27
CA PHE A 106 30.32 7.54 -10.77
C PHE A 106 30.49 7.67 -9.23
N TRP A 107 30.15 6.64 -8.45
CA TRP A 107 30.18 6.68 -6.98
C TRP A 107 31.56 6.29 -6.38
N GLY A 108 32.63 6.85 -6.96
CA GLY A 108 34.01 6.52 -6.62
C GLY A 108 35.03 7.63 -6.92
N VAL A 109 34.56 8.87 -7.09
CA VAL A 109 35.40 10.07 -7.28
C VAL A 109 34.92 11.20 -6.37
N TYR A 110 35.85 12.08 -6.00
CA TYR A 110 35.58 13.35 -5.32
C TYR A 110 35.73 14.49 -6.33
N THR A 111 34.68 15.30 -6.46
CA THR A 111 34.59 16.32 -7.52
C THR A 111 34.07 17.64 -6.98
N LYS A 112 33.05 17.60 -6.10
CA LYS A 112 32.59 18.79 -5.37
C LYS A 112 33.68 19.37 -4.47
N LEU A 113 34.62 18.55 -3.96
CA LEU A 113 35.78 19.06 -3.20
C LEU A 113 36.62 20.12 -3.94
N LYS A 114 36.61 20.16 -5.28
CA LYS A 114 37.35 21.17 -6.06
C LYS A 114 36.90 22.61 -5.74
N ILE A 115 35.65 22.84 -5.35
CA ILE A 115 35.13 24.18 -5.05
C ILE A 115 35.89 24.86 -3.89
N PHE A 116 36.37 24.07 -2.93
CA PHE A 116 37.16 24.56 -1.80
C PHE A 116 38.53 25.11 -2.23
N ASN A 117 39.00 24.80 -3.45
CA ASN A 117 40.25 25.33 -4.00
C ASN A 117 40.07 26.54 -4.95
N MET A 118 38.83 27.01 -5.19
CA MET A 118 38.53 28.11 -6.14
C MET A 118 38.87 29.49 -5.55
N THR A 119 40.08 29.63 -5.00
CA THR A 119 40.58 30.77 -4.21
C THR A 119 40.69 32.10 -4.96
N LYS A 120 40.39 32.14 -6.27
CA LYS A 120 40.14 33.39 -7.02
C LYS A 120 38.85 34.08 -6.57
N TYR A 121 37.88 33.34 -6.02
CA TYR A 121 36.63 33.87 -5.49
C TYR A 121 36.71 34.12 -3.98
N SER A 122 35.94 35.09 -3.47
CA SER A 122 35.70 35.28 -2.03
C SER A 122 34.65 34.31 -1.50
N LYS A 123 33.69 33.90 -2.34
CA LYS A 123 32.62 33.00 -1.97
C LYS A 123 32.08 32.25 -3.20
N VAL A 124 31.83 30.97 -3.01
CA VAL A 124 31.22 30.06 -3.98
C VAL A 124 29.87 29.59 -3.44
N VAL A 125 28.83 29.72 -4.25
CA VAL A 125 27.56 29.03 -4.05
C VAL A 125 27.49 27.89 -5.05
N TYR A 126 27.67 26.67 -4.55
CA TYR A 126 27.54 25.46 -5.34
C TYR A 126 26.07 25.04 -5.45
N LEU A 127 25.64 24.75 -6.67
CA LEU A 127 24.33 24.20 -7.01
C LEU A 127 24.55 22.92 -7.83
N ASP A 128 24.05 21.77 -7.36
CA ASP A 128 23.85 20.61 -8.24
C ASP A 128 22.89 21.01 -9.37
N ALA A 129 23.03 20.38 -10.53
CA ALA A 129 22.06 20.56 -11.59
C ALA A 129 20.65 20.20 -11.12
N ASP A 130 20.47 19.05 -10.46
CA ASP A 130 19.16 18.41 -10.18
C ASP A 130 18.32 19.02 -9.03
N THR A 131 18.73 20.16 -8.46
CA THR A 131 18.13 20.72 -7.24
C THR A 131 17.25 21.96 -7.50
N ILE A 132 16.05 22.00 -6.88
CA ILE A 132 15.16 23.17 -6.91
C ILE A 132 15.46 24.11 -5.73
N VAL A 133 15.51 25.43 -6.01
CA VAL A 133 15.68 26.49 -4.99
C VAL A 133 14.44 27.40 -4.98
N VAL A 134 13.70 27.37 -3.86
CA VAL A 134 12.41 28.07 -3.67
C VAL A 134 12.59 29.46 -3.01
N LYS A 135 13.80 29.81 -2.59
CA LYS A 135 14.15 31.13 -2.03
C LYS A 135 15.20 31.84 -2.88
N SER A 136 15.48 33.10 -2.57
CA SER A 136 16.44 33.91 -3.31
C SER A 136 17.84 33.30 -3.24
N ILE A 137 18.40 32.90 -4.39
CA ILE A 137 19.78 32.41 -4.49
C ILE A 137 20.81 33.44 -4.04
N GLU A 138 20.49 34.73 -4.15
CA GLU A 138 21.35 35.84 -3.71
C GLU A 138 21.52 35.87 -2.17
N ASP A 139 20.57 35.33 -1.40
CA ASP A 139 20.70 35.21 0.06
C ASP A 139 21.88 34.31 0.44
N LEU A 140 22.19 33.29 -0.37
CA LEU A 140 23.21 32.29 -0.06
C LEU A 140 24.60 32.92 0.13
N PHE A 141 24.89 34.05 -0.51
CA PHE A 141 26.15 34.78 -0.32
C PHE A 141 26.26 35.53 1.03
N LYS A 142 25.15 35.67 1.77
CA LYS A 142 25.11 36.23 3.14
C LYS A 142 25.53 35.23 4.21
N CYS A 143 25.43 33.92 3.98
CA CYS A 143 26.00 32.89 4.86
C CYS A 143 27.48 33.20 5.07
N GLN A 144 27.98 33.15 6.31
CA GLN A 144 29.30 33.69 6.61
C GLN A 144 30.42 32.79 6.10
N LYS A 145 30.39 31.50 6.49
CA LYS A 145 31.43 30.51 6.20
C LYS A 145 30.90 29.34 5.36
N PHE A 146 30.65 28.18 5.97
CA PHE A 146 30.13 27.00 5.28
C PHE A 146 28.61 26.85 5.47
N CYS A 147 27.87 26.61 4.39
CA CYS A 147 26.47 26.20 4.44
C CYS A 147 26.19 24.95 3.61
N ALA A 148 25.20 24.16 4.03
CA ALA A 148 24.57 23.13 3.22
C ALA A 148 23.12 22.88 3.70
N ASN A 149 22.36 22.03 3.01
CA ASN A 149 21.05 21.56 3.51
C ASN A 149 21.20 20.23 4.28
N LEU A 150 20.12 19.77 4.94
CA LEU A 150 19.98 18.41 5.44
C LEU A 150 19.09 17.58 4.49
N LYS A 151 19.44 16.30 4.24
CA LYS A 151 18.56 15.38 3.45
C LYS A 151 17.52 14.69 4.35
N HIS A 152 17.93 14.38 5.57
CA HIS A 152 17.10 13.99 6.71
C HIS A 152 17.71 14.68 7.96
N SER A 153 17.00 14.68 9.10
CA SER A 153 17.33 15.46 10.32
C SER A 153 18.78 15.36 10.85
N GLU A 154 19.54 14.36 10.44
CA GLU A 154 20.88 14.03 10.94
C GLU A 154 21.99 14.03 9.86
N ARG A 155 21.68 14.29 8.57
CA ARG A 155 22.66 14.10 7.47
C ARG A 155 22.68 15.22 6.44
N MET A 156 23.88 15.68 6.10
CA MET A 156 24.16 16.72 5.11
C MET A 156 23.67 16.34 3.70
N ASN A 157 23.20 17.33 2.94
CA ASN A 157 22.86 17.27 1.52
C ASN A 157 23.77 18.26 0.76
N SER A 158 24.54 17.77 -0.21
CA SER A 158 25.50 18.59 -0.98
C SER A 158 24.94 19.15 -2.30
N GLY A 159 23.62 19.14 -2.50
CA GLY A 159 22.97 19.72 -3.69
C GLY A 159 22.91 21.25 -3.70
N VAL A 160 23.00 21.88 -2.53
CA VAL A 160 23.29 23.32 -2.42
C VAL A 160 24.30 23.48 -1.29
N MET A 161 25.40 24.16 -1.56
CA MET A 161 26.42 24.48 -0.56
C MET A 161 26.93 25.91 -0.73
N VAL A 162 27.32 26.54 0.38
CA VAL A 162 28.06 27.81 0.37
C VAL A 162 29.44 27.54 0.95
N VAL A 163 30.48 28.04 0.28
CA VAL A 163 31.88 27.80 0.62
C VAL A 163 32.68 29.10 0.49
N GLU A 164 33.47 29.42 1.50
CA GLU A 164 34.63 30.32 1.39
C GLU A 164 35.84 29.49 0.90
N PRO A 165 36.33 29.66 -0.34
CA PRO A 165 37.41 28.81 -0.87
C PRO A 165 38.74 29.07 -0.18
N SER A 166 39.40 28.02 0.29
CA SER A 166 40.65 28.07 1.05
C SER A 166 41.55 26.89 0.72
N ASP A 167 42.72 27.18 0.13
CA ASP A 167 43.79 26.21 -0.17
C ASP A 167 44.20 25.40 1.09
N LYS A 168 44.17 26.01 2.27
CA LYS A 168 44.43 25.32 3.55
C LYS A 168 43.36 24.26 3.85
N ILE A 169 42.08 24.60 3.68
CA ILE A 169 40.96 23.66 3.90
C ILE A 169 41.00 22.55 2.84
N PHE A 170 41.22 22.91 1.57
CA PHE A 170 41.33 21.94 0.49
C PHE A 170 42.49 20.96 0.70
N LYS A 171 43.69 21.43 1.08
CA LYS A 171 44.82 20.54 1.39
C LYS A 171 44.57 19.63 2.60
N ASP A 172 43.92 20.15 3.63
CA ASP A 172 43.52 19.35 4.79
C ASP A 172 42.47 18.27 4.41
N MET A 173 41.47 18.61 3.58
CA MET A 173 40.54 17.64 2.99
C MET A 173 41.28 16.58 2.17
N MET A 174 42.17 16.98 1.25
CA MET A 174 42.96 16.06 0.43
C MET A 174 43.80 15.10 1.28
N SER A 175 44.38 15.56 2.40
CA SER A 175 45.13 14.72 3.35
C SER A 175 44.28 13.68 4.09
N LYS A 176 42.94 13.89 4.12
CA LYS A 176 41.97 13.08 4.86
C LYS A 176 41.10 12.18 3.99
N ILE A 177 41.18 12.29 2.66
CA ILE A 177 40.45 11.45 1.69
C ILE A 177 40.69 9.94 1.90
N THR A 178 41.88 9.55 2.35
CA THR A 178 42.24 8.16 2.67
C THR A 178 41.76 7.71 4.05
N THR A 179 41.57 8.62 5.01
CA THR A 179 41.39 8.30 6.44
C THR A 179 40.00 8.59 7.00
N LEU A 180 39.25 9.53 6.42
CA LEU A 180 37.84 9.78 6.77
C LEU A 180 36.91 8.88 5.94
N HIS A 181 36.03 8.17 6.63
CA HIS A 181 35.02 7.32 6.01
C HIS A 181 33.93 8.16 5.30
N SER A 182 33.64 7.86 4.03
CA SER A 182 32.51 8.42 3.30
C SER A 182 31.38 7.42 3.20
N TYR A 183 30.24 7.65 3.88
CA TYR A 183 29.12 6.70 3.88
C TYR A 183 28.46 6.50 2.50
N THR A 184 28.75 7.37 1.52
CA THR A 184 28.32 7.23 0.12
C THR A 184 29.41 6.69 -0.80
N GLY A 185 30.69 6.74 -0.41
CA GLY A 185 31.82 6.56 -1.33
C GLY A 185 32.11 7.75 -2.25
N GLY A 186 31.51 8.93 -1.99
CA GLY A 186 31.73 10.17 -2.76
C GLY A 186 31.57 11.44 -1.90
N ASP A 187 31.49 12.61 -2.54
CA ASP A 187 31.58 13.93 -1.87
C ASP A 187 30.63 14.10 -0.68
N GLN A 188 29.34 13.78 -0.81
CA GLN A 188 28.35 14.00 0.26
C GLN A 188 28.70 13.25 1.54
N GLY A 189 29.11 11.98 1.43
CA GLY A 189 29.48 11.17 2.59
C GLY A 189 30.79 11.60 3.24
N PHE A 190 31.74 12.12 2.45
CA PHE A 190 33.01 12.64 2.97
C PHE A 190 32.80 13.97 3.68
N LEU A 191 32.06 14.91 3.06
CA LEU A 191 31.78 16.23 3.64
C LEU A 191 31.02 16.11 4.97
N ASN A 192 30.08 15.17 5.08
CA ASN A 192 29.39 14.88 6.35
C ASN A 192 30.34 14.36 7.45
N SER A 193 31.40 13.63 7.09
CA SER A 193 32.40 13.12 8.04
C SER A 193 33.51 14.13 8.34
N TYR A 194 33.78 15.05 7.43
CA TYR A 194 34.72 16.17 7.61
C TYR A 194 34.12 17.25 8.53
N PHE A 195 32.86 17.62 8.27
CA PHE A 195 32.10 18.60 9.04
C PHE A 195 31.24 17.93 10.13
N THR A 196 31.88 17.21 11.06
CA THR A 196 31.21 16.38 12.10
C THR A 196 30.15 17.13 12.92
N GLY A 197 30.35 18.42 13.20
CA GLY A 197 29.40 19.25 13.96
C GLY A 197 28.16 19.73 13.16
N PHE A 198 28.08 19.46 11.86
CA PHE A 198 27.10 20.09 10.96
C PHE A 198 25.63 19.84 11.34
N ALA A 199 25.28 18.67 11.88
CA ALA A 199 23.92 18.38 12.33
C ALA A 199 23.41 19.37 13.38
N ASN A 200 24.33 19.89 14.22
CA ASN A 200 24.04 20.81 15.33
C ASN A 200 24.24 22.30 14.95
N ALA A 201 24.63 22.61 13.71
CA ALA A 201 24.86 23.98 13.27
C ALA A 201 23.57 24.83 13.32
N HIS A 202 23.72 26.15 13.47
CA HIS A 202 22.58 27.08 13.48
C HIS A 202 21.89 27.13 12.12
N VAL A 203 20.58 27.40 12.10
CA VAL A 203 19.84 27.61 10.85
C VAL A 203 20.20 28.98 10.27
N PHE A 204 20.47 29.04 8.98
CA PHE A 204 20.83 30.26 8.26
C PHE A 204 19.61 31.20 8.15
N GLU A 205 19.77 32.43 8.66
CA GLU A 205 18.73 33.46 8.72
C GLU A 205 19.15 34.68 7.87
N PRO A 206 18.69 34.81 6.61
CA PRO A 206 19.21 35.81 5.65
C PRO A 206 18.81 37.26 5.94
N ASN A 207 17.94 37.48 6.93
CA ASN A 207 17.28 38.76 7.22
C ASN A 207 17.56 39.26 8.65
N LEU A 208 18.64 38.78 9.27
CA LEU A 208 19.12 39.30 10.57
C LEU A 208 19.50 40.78 10.47
N SER A 209 19.21 41.55 11.53
CA SER A 209 19.59 42.97 11.57
C SER A 209 21.11 43.16 11.71
N PRO A 210 21.66 44.30 11.26
CA PRO A 210 23.08 44.61 11.43
C PRO A 210 23.56 44.67 12.88
N GLU A 211 22.69 44.97 13.86
CA GLU A 211 23.03 44.88 15.28
C GLU A 211 23.15 43.42 15.73
N VAL A 212 22.19 42.56 15.37
CA VAL A 212 22.19 41.15 15.76
C VAL A 212 23.40 40.42 15.15
N MET A 213 23.75 40.70 13.89
CA MET A 213 24.94 40.16 13.23
C MET A 213 26.26 40.61 13.87
N LYS A 214 26.31 41.78 14.52
CA LYS A 214 27.50 42.25 15.27
C LYS A 214 27.58 41.69 16.70
N SER A 215 26.45 41.28 17.27
CA SER A 215 26.37 40.77 18.65
C SER A 215 26.62 39.27 18.79
N ARG A 216 26.53 38.50 17.69
CA ARG A 216 26.72 37.04 17.67
C ARG A 216 28.12 36.68 17.17
N PRO A 217 28.78 35.63 17.70
CA PRO A 217 30.00 35.09 17.10
C PRO A 217 29.69 34.52 15.71
N VAL A 218 30.60 34.71 14.75
CA VAL A 218 30.44 34.19 13.39
C VAL A 218 30.49 32.66 13.42
N PRO A 219 29.43 31.94 12.96
CA PRO A 219 29.42 30.49 12.99
C PRO A 219 30.39 29.89 11.97
N GLU A 220 31.08 28.81 12.33
CA GLU A 220 31.91 28.04 11.39
C GLU A 220 31.07 27.33 10.32
N MET A 221 29.83 26.96 10.67
CA MET A 221 28.88 26.24 9.82
C MET A 221 27.45 26.70 10.09
N GLU A 222 26.64 26.76 9.04
CA GLU A 222 25.21 27.08 9.08
C GLU A 222 24.40 26.04 8.27
N ARG A 223 23.14 25.80 8.65
CA ARG A 223 22.20 24.92 7.93
C ARG A 223 21.18 25.72 7.14
N LEU A 224 21.07 25.46 5.86
CA LEU A 224 19.99 25.99 5.02
C LEU A 224 18.64 25.42 5.48
N SER A 225 17.59 26.24 5.37
CA SER A 225 16.22 25.77 5.38
C SER A 225 15.95 24.87 4.17
N THR A 226 15.08 23.88 4.30
CA THR A 226 14.65 22.98 3.21
C THR A 226 14.10 23.72 1.98
N LEU A 227 13.63 24.97 2.14
CA LEU A 227 13.18 25.84 1.04
C LEU A 227 14.34 26.31 0.12
N TYR A 228 15.60 26.14 0.50
CA TYR A 228 16.76 26.43 -0.38
C TYR A 228 17.24 25.20 -1.17
N ASN A 229 16.73 24.00 -0.90
CA ASN A 229 17.11 22.77 -1.61
C ASN A 229 16.01 21.73 -1.44
N ALA A 230 15.18 21.60 -2.48
CA ALA A 230 14.15 20.57 -2.59
C ALA A 230 14.55 19.53 -3.65
N ASP A 231 14.64 18.27 -3.21
CA ASP A 231 14.73 17.09 -4.08
C ASP A 231 13.35 16.83 -4.70
N VAL A 232 13.28 16.74 -6.03
CA VAL A 232 12.03 16.57 -6.79
C VAL A 232 11.24 15.35 -6.31
N GLY A 233 11.94 14.26 -5.93
CA GLY A 233 11.32 13.05 -5.39
C GLY A 233 10.67 13.26 -4.02
N LEU A 234 11.26 14.09 -3.14
CA LEU A 234 10.60 14.47 -1.89
C LEU A 234 9.40 15.40 -2.14
N TYR A 235 9.51 16.34 -3.07
CA TYR A 235 8.44 17.29 -3.37
C TYR A 235 7.17 16.58 -3.86
N MET A 236 7.31 15.57 -4.71
CA MET A 236 6.19 14.76 -5.22
C MET A 236 5.59 13.80 -4.19
N LEU A 237 6.34 13.38 -3.17
CA LEU A 237 5.88 12.42 -2.15
C LEU A 237 5.34 13.07 -0.85
N ALA A 238 5.67 14.33 -0.57
CA ALA A 238 5.39 14.97 0.72
C ALA A 238 3.97 15.52 0.90
N ASN A 239 3.13 15.50 -0.15
CA ASN A 239 1.70 15.83 -0.12
C ASN A 239 1.34 17.19 0.54
N LYS A 240 2.20 18.21 0.42
CA LYS A 240 2.01 19.55 0.99
C LYS A 240 2.14 20.66 -0.05
N TRP A 241 1.01 21.28 -0.39
CA TRP A 241 0.85 22.43 -1.30
C TRP A 241 1.41 23.77 -0.74
N MET A 242 2.60 23.80 -0.14
CA MET A 242 3.11 24.97 0.62
C MET A 242 4.15 25.83 -0.12
N VAL A 243 3.96 26.06 -1.42
CA VAL A 243 4.77 27.00 -2.24
C VAL A 243 3.85 27.63 -3.30
N GLU A 244 3.82 28.97 -3.40
CA GLU A 244 3.21 29.62 -4.58
C GLU A 244 4.16 29.57 -5.77
N GLU A 245 3.63 29.37 -6.99
CA GLU A 245 4.39 29.42 -8.26
C GLU A 245 5.23 30.71 -8.39
N LYS A 246 4.72 31.81 -7.83
CA LYS A 246 5.37 33.14 -7.77
C LYS A 246 6.56 33.23 -6.81
N GLU A 247 6.78 32.25 -5.95
CA GLU A 247 7.92 32.21 -5.02
C GLU A 247 9.15 31.50 -5.62
N LEU A 248 8.97 30.67 -6.65
CA LEU A 248 10.09 30.02 -7.33
C LEU A 248 11.08 31.05 -7.91
N ARG A 249 12.39 30.85 -7.67
CA ARG A 249 13.44 31.78 -8.13
C ARG A 249 14.49 31.13 -9.02
N VAL A 250 14.72 29.82 -8.90
CA VAL A 250 15.52 29.05 -9.86
C VAL A 250 14.78 27.78 -10.22
N ILE A 251 14.55 27.61 -11.53
CA ILE A 251 13.80 26.51 -12.13
C ILE A 251 14.80 25.60 -12.86
N HIS A 252 14.75 24.29 -12.62
CA HIS A 252 15.68 23.31 -13.18
C HIS A 252 15.00 22.34 -14.16
N TYR A 253 15.62 22.10 -15.32
CA TYR A 253 15.21 21.05 -16.25
C TYR A 253 15.73 19.67 -15.83
N THR A 254 14.88 18.88 -15.16
CA THR A 254 15.19 17.49 -14.78
C THR A 254 15.52 16.66 -16.02
N LEU A 255 16.78 16.23 -16.13
CA LEU A 255 17.26 15.45 -17.27
C LEU A 255 16.86 13.98 -17.20
N GLY A 256 15.63 13.75 -17.60
CA GLY A 256 15.28 12.63 -18.44
C GLY A 256 14.16 13.06 -19.38
N PRO A 257 13.60 12.12 -20.17
CA PRO A 257 12.15 12.06 -20.13
C PRO A 257 11.72 11.93 -18.65
N LEU A 258 10.53 12.45 -18.33
CA LEU A 258 9.64 11.86 -17.32
C LEU A 258 9.91 10.33 -17.28
N LYS A 259 10.10 9.70 -16.11
CA LYS A 259 10.42 8.25 -16.07
C LYS A 259 9.34 7.48 -16.86
N PRO A 260 9.60 6.27 -17.38
CA PRO A 260 8.62 5.60 -18.26
C PRO A 260 7.21 5.39 -17.66
N TRP A 261 7.06 5.51 -16.34
CA TRP A 261 5.78 5.54 -15.63
C TRP A 261 5.17 6.93 -15.41
N ASP A 262 5.99 7.99 -15.39
CA ASP A 262 5.56 9.39 -15.29
C ASP A 262 4.83 9.86 -16.57
N TRP A 263 5.01 9.18 -17.73
CA TRP A 263 4.26 9.48 -18.97
C TRP A 263 2.76 9.23 -18.82
N TRP A 264 2.38 8.08 -18.26
CA TRP A 264 0.98 7.68 -18.11
C TRP A 264 0.35 8.16 -16.80
N THR A 265 1.13 8.77 -15.90
CA THR A 265 0.65 9.46 -14.69
C THR A 265 0.74 10.98 -14.76
N SER A 266 1.24 11.55 -15.88
CA SER A 266 1.34 13.00 -16.14
C SER A 266 0.04 13.75 -15.82
N TRP A 267 -1.08 13.30 -16.37
CA TRP A 267 -2.43 13.84 -16.20
C TRP A 267 -3.05 13.63 -14.79
N LEU A 268 -2.38 12.88 -13.90
CA LEU A 268 -2.80 12.69 -12.50
C LEU A 268 -2.10 13.65 -11.53
N LEU A 269 -1.12 14.43 -12.01
CA LEU A 269 -0.17 15.15 -11.15
C LEU A 269 -0.08 16.62 -11.52
N LYS A 270 -0.92 17.47 -10.89
CA LYS A 270 -0.95 18.94 -11.08
C LYS A 270 0.42 19.66 -11.14
N PRO A 271 1.49 19.25 -10.42
CA PRO A 271 2.80 19.87 -10.61
C PRO A 271 3.38 19.71 -12.03
N VAL A 272 3.00 18.66 -12.77
CA VAL A 272 3.41 18.42 -14.17
C VAL A 272 2.74 19.42 -15.12
N ASP A 273 1.53 19.88 -14.81
CA ASP A 273 0.81 20.91 -15.58
C ASP A 273 1.62 22.21 -15.66
N VAL A 274 2.34 22.59 -14.60
CA VAL A 274 3.23 23.77 -14.54
C VAL A 274 4.43 23.63 -15.51
N TRP A 275 4.82 22.39 -15.84
CA TRP A 275 5.94 22.11 -16.76
C TRP A 275 5.51 21.82 -18.19
N GLN A 276 4.23 21.51 -18.45
CA GLN A 276 3.78 21.05 -19.77
C GLN A 276 2.39 21.53 -20.21
N LEU A 277 1.39 21.75 -19.34
CA LEU A 277 -0.02 21.95 -19.76
C LEU A 277 -0.99 22.47 -18.66
N SER A 278 -1.06 23.77 -18.40
CA SER A 278 -2.33 24.44 -18.00
C SER A 278 -2.29 25.96 -18.26
N GLY A 279 -3.45 26.62 -18.23
CA GLY A 279 -3.58 28.01 -18.70
C GLY A 279 -3.20 29.11 -17.69
N ALA A 280 -2.88 30.29 -18.23
CA ALA A 280 -2.57 31.58 -17.59
C ALA A 280 -1.11 31.86 -17.16
N THR A 281 -0.23 30.86 -17.11
CA THR A 281 1.24 31.08 -17.15
C THR A 281 1.85 30.39 -18.38
N GLN A 282 2.84 31.03 -19.01
CA GLN A 282 3.43 30.51 -20.26
C GLN A 282 4.42 29.38 -19.99
N ASN A 283 4.37 28.36 -20.85
CA ASN A 283 5.12 27.11 -20.72
C ASN A 283 6.65 27.35 -20.73
N VAL A 284 7.32 26.97 -19.63
CA VAL A 284 8.78 27.08 -19.48
C VAL A 284 9.52 26.36 -20.60
N ARG A 285 8.98 25.25 -21.12
CA ARG A 285 9.60 24.45 -22.19
C ARG A 285 9.49 25.12 -23.56
N GLU A 286 8.44 25.88 -23.82
CA GLU A 286 8.29 26.70 -25.03
C GLU A 286 9.23 27.92 -24.97
N GLN A 287 9.35 28.58 -23.81
CA GLN A 287 10.29 29.70 -23.65
C GLN A 287 11.76 29.31 -23.85
N LEU A 288 12.12 28.04 -23.65
CA LEU A 288 13.46 27.50 -23.93
C LEU A 288 13.77 27.32 -25.43
N GLN A 289 12.76 27.37 -26.30
CA GLN A 289 12.92 27.16 -27.73
C GLN A 289 13.58 28.39 -28.42
N GLU A 290 13.32 29.60 -27.92
CA GLU A 290 13.86 30.86 -28.46
C GLU A 290 15.06 31.41 -27.67
N THR A 291 15.25 31.00 -26.41
CA THR A 291 16.20 31.67 -25.48
C THR A 291 17.56 31.00 -25.30
N LEU A 292 17.77 29.76 -25.79
CA LEU A 292 19.04 29.04 -25.66
C LEU A 292 19.46 28.40 -27.00
N PRO A 293 20.58 28.84 -27.62
CA PRO A 293 21.02 28.34 -28.94
C PRO A 293 21.20 26.83 -28.97
N GLY A 294 20.76 26.16 -30.04
CA GLY A 294 21.02 24.74 -30.27
C GLY A 294 20.31 23.74 -29.32
N THR A 295 19.36 24.16 -28.48
CA THR A 295 18.60 23.24 -27.59
C THR A 295 17.51 22.43 -28.29
N GLY A 296 17.06 22.86 -29.47
CA GLY A 296 15.86 22.28 -30.11
C GLY A 296 14.58 22.41 -29.25
N GLY A 297 14.52 23.36 -28.30
CA GLY A 297 13.45 23.45 -27.30
C GLY A 297 13.45 22.31 -26.27
N GLY A 298 14.57 21.60 -26.11
CA GLY A 298 14.61 20.38 -25.31
C GLY A 298 13.88 19.20 -25.98
N SER A 299 13.65 19.27 -27.30
CA SER A 299 13.27 18.14 -28.14
C SER A 299 14.48 17.67 -28.95
N ASN A 300 14.80 16.38 -28.88
CA ASN A 300 15.76 15.78 -29.80
C ASN A 300 15.05 15.63 -31.17
N PRO A 301 15.64 16.07 -32.30
CA PRO A 301 15.00 16.00 -33.61
C PRO A 301 14.74 14.57 -34.11
N ASN A 302 15.24 13.55 -33.40
CA ASN A 302 14.87 12.15 -33.63
C ASN A 302 13.65 11.70 -32.80
N ASP A 303 13.31 12.34 -31.68
CA ASP A 303 12.18 11.94 -30.83
C ASP A 303 10.86 12.14 -31.55
N ASP A 304 10.66 13.31 -32.19
CA ASP A 304 9.48 13.59 -33.02
C ASP A 304 9.34 12.58 -34.19
N ARG A 305 10.47 12.16 -34.78
CA ARG A 305 10.49 11.12 -35.82
C ARG A 305 10.15 9.74 -35.26
N VAL A 306 10.66 9.38 -34.08
CA VAL A 306 10.37 8.11 -33.40
C VAL A 306 8.91 8.05 -32.95
N VAL A 307 8.38 9.13 -32.36
CA VAL A 307 6.96 9.24 -31.99
C VAL A 307 6.07 9.14 -33.23
N LYS A 308 6.37 9.88 -34.31
CA LYS A 308 5.61 9.80 -35.58
C LYS A 308 5.68 8.39 -36.20
N PHE A 309 6.83 7.72 -36.16
CA PHE A 309 6.98 6.35 -36.64
C PHE A 309 6.18 5.34 -35.79
N LEU A 310 6.24 5.48 -34.46
CA LEU A 310 5.48 4.65 -33.51
C LEU A 310 3.97 4.92 -33.53
N PHE A 311 3.52 6.09 -33.96
CA PHE A 311 2.09 6.39 -34.19
C PHE A 311 1.62 5.95 -35.58
N LEU A 312 2.47 6.05 -36.62
CA LEU A 312 2.15 5.55 -37.95
C LEU A 312 2.07 4.02 -37.99
N LEU A 313 2.88 3.28 -37.22
CA LEU A 313 2.88 1.81 -37.25
C LEU A 313 1.50 1.20 -36.92
N PRO A 314 0.85 1.55 -35.78
CA PRO A 314 -0.52 1.13 -35.49
C PRO A 314 -1.53 1.67 -36.51
N LEU A 315 -1.41 2.94 -36.93
CA LEU A 315 -2.36 3.54 -37.88
C LEU A 315 -2.31 2.85 -39.25
N LEU A 316 -1.11 2.53 -39.76
CA LEU A 316 -0.89 1.79 -41.00
C LEU A 316 -1.37 0.34 -40.88
N ALA A 317 -1.19 -0.31 -39.74
CA ALA A 317 -1.76 -1.63 -39.49
C ALA A 317 -3.30 -1.59 -39.50
N LEU A 318 -3.90 -0.59 -38.86
CA LEU A 318 -5.35 -0.39 -38.79
C LEU A 318 -5.93 -0.05 -40.17
N VAL A 319 -5.28 0.82 -40.94
CA VAL A 319 -5.64 1.13 -42.34
C VAL A 319 -5.45 -0.08 -43.26
N PHE A 320 -4.38 -0.88 -43.10
CA PHE A 320 -4.18 -2.11 -43.86
C PHE A 320 -5.26 -3.16 -43.54
N CYS A 321 -5.65 -3.29 -42.26
CA CYS A 321 -6.78 -4.13 -41.84
C CYS A 321 -8.11 -3.63 -42.42
N PHE A 322 -8.39 -2.31 -42.39
CA PHE A 322 -9.59 -1.74 -43.00
C PHE A 322 -9.62 -1.95 -44.51
N TYR A 323 -8.54 -1.63 -45.22
CA TYR A 323 -8.40 -1.86 -46.66
C TYR A 323 -8.59 -3.34 -47.02
N ARG A 324 -7.98 -4.25 -46.25
CA ARG A 324 -8.11 -5.70 -46.46
C ARG A 324 -9.52 -6.21 -46.13
N SER A 325 -10.25 -5.58 -45.21
CA SER A 325 -11.65 -5.88 -44.92
C SER A 325 -12.58 -5.38 -46.03
N PHE A 326 -12.38 -4.15 -46.49
CA PHE A 326 -13.13 -3.54 -47.59
C PHE A 326 -12.93 -4.32 -48.89
N ALA A 327 -11.68 -4.67 -49.23
CA ALA A 327 -11.33 -5.51 -50.38
C ALA A 327 -11.83 -6.97 -50.25
N LYS A 328 -12.20 -7.43 -49.04
CA LYS A 328 -12.87 -8.71 -48.84
C LYS A 328 -14.37 -8.61 -49.15
N MET A 329 -15.05 -7.56 -48.68
CA MET A 329 -16.45 -7.28 -49.03
C MET A 329 -16.64 -7.00 -50.53
N GLN A 330 -15.65 -6.39 -51.19
CA GLN A 330 -15.72 -6.00 -52.60
C GLN A 330 -15.75 -7.18 -53.59
N LYS A 331 -15.64 -8.43 -53.12
CA LYS A 331 -15.85 -9.63 -53.95
C LYS A 331 -17.29 -10.14 -54.00
N ASP A 332 -18.13 -9.78 -53.02
CA ASP A 332 -19.49 -10.33 -52.90
C ASP A 332 -20.59 -9.34 -53.35
N PHE A 333 -20.26 -8.07 -53.61
CA PHE A 333 -21.21 -7.08 -54.11
C PHE A 333 -20.65 -6.19 -55.23
N PHE A 334 -21.15 -6.41 -56.44
CA PHE A 334 -21.04 -5.45 -57.55
C PHE A 334 -22.40 -4.77 -57.80
N VAL A 335 -22.52 -3.55 -57.30
CA VAL A 335 -23.55 -2.53 -57.64
C VAL A 335 -25.02 -2.92 -57.49
N SER A 336 -25.62 -2.43 -56.40
CA SER A 336 -26.80 -1.57 -56.53
C SER A 336 -26.73 -0.44 -55.51
N THR A 337 -26.89 0.81 -55.95
CA THR A 337 -26.68 2.00 -55.12
C THR A 337 -27.96 2.40 -54.39
N ASN A 338 -28.10 2.02 -53.13
CA ASN A 338 -29.03 2.69 -52.21
C ASN A 338 -28.45 2.79 -50.79
N SER A 339 -28.15 4.04 -50.41
CA SER A 339 -28.12 4.61 -49.05
C SER A 339 -27.58 3.77 -47.87
N LEU A 340 -26.40 4.15 -47.39
CA LEU A 340 -25.89 3.77 -46.07
C LEU A 340 -26.89 4.08 -44.92
N CYS A 341 -27.74 5.08 -45.11
CA CYS A 341 -28.69 5.55 -44.09
C CYS A 341 -29.79 4.54 -43.76
N ASP A 342 -30.13 3.61 -44.67
CA ASP A 342 -31.17 2.61 -44.40
C ASP A 342 -30.66 1.47 -43.52
N ASN A 343 -29.36 1.13 -43.61
CA ASN A 343 -28.71 0.26 -42.62
C ASN A 343 -28.65 0.94 -41.25
N ILE A 344 -28.35 2.24 -41.20
CA ILE A 344 -28.35 3.03 -39.94
C ILE A 344 -29.76 3.08 -39.34
N ARG A 345 -30.81 3.29 -40.15
CA ARG A 345 -32.21 3.15 -39.72
C ARG A 345 -32.51 1.77 -39.15
N HIS A 346 -32.06 0.71 -39.80
CA HIS A 346 -32.37 -0.65 -39.38
C HIS A 346 -31.71 -1.02 -38.05
N VAL A 347 -30.53 -0.47 -37.76
CA VAL A 347 -29.89 -0.56 -36.42
C VAL A 347 -30.62 0.31 -35.40
N TYR A 348 -30.96 1.56 -35.75
CA TYR A 348 -31.67 2.50 -34.88
C TYR A 348 -33.04 1.98 -34.42
N TYR A 349 -33.84 1.42 -35.33
CA TYR A 349 -35.12 0.77 -34.98
C TYR A 349 -34.93 -0.47 -34.11
N ARG A 350 -33.84 -1.24 -34.29
CA ARG A 350 -33.55 -2.44 -33.51
C ARG A 350 -33.13 -2.14 -32.07
N PHE A 351 -32.49 -0.99 -31.83
CA PHE A 351 -32.25 -0.46 -30.49
C PHE A 351 -33.52 0.12 -29.85
N ARG A 352 -34.41 0.74 -30.64
CA ARG A 352 -35.60 1.43 -30.14
C ARG A 352 -36.80 0.52 -29.84
N SER A 353 -36.76 -0.76 -30.21
CA SER A 353 -37.88 -1.72 -30.02
C SER A 353 -37.80 -2.60 -28.76
N GLY A 354 -36.75 -2.48 -27.94
CA GLY A 354 -36.74 -3.03 -26.57
C GLY A 354 -36.75 -4.56 -26.42
N GLY A 355 -36.48 -5.32 -27.49
CA GLY A 355 -36.48 -6.79 -27.45
C GLY A 355 -35.27 -7.36 -26.69
N GLY A 356 -35.50 -7.97 -25.53
CA GLY A 356 -34.46 -8.63 -24.73
C GLY A 356 -33.93 -9.92 -25.36
N LEU A 357 -32.63 -10.18 -25.18
CA LEU A 357 -31.96 -11.43 -25.59
C LEU A 357 -31.74 -12.33 -24.37
N ALA A 358 -32.45 -13.45 -24.31
CA ALA A 358 -32.24 -14.48 -23.30
C ALA A 358 -31.04 -15.36 -23.69
N TYR A 359 -30.09 -15.55 -22.76
CA TYR A 359 -29.04 -16.56 -22.87
C TYR A 359 -29.41 -17.76 -21.99
N SER A 360 -30.10 -18.73 -22.58
CA SER A 360 -30.35 -20.02 -21.95
C SER A 360 -29.08 -20.88 -21.96
N ALA A 361 -28.80 -21.56 -20.85
CA ALA A 361 -27.70 -22.52 -20.78
C ALA A 361 -28.00 -23.78 -21.61
N VAL A 362 -26.94 -24.42 -22.13
CA VAL A 362 -27.00 -25.79 -22.70
C VAL A 362 -25.83 -26.58 -22.13
N GLY A 363 -26.13 -27.57 -21.29
CA GLY A 363 -25.17 -28.58 -20.84
C GLY A 363 -25.05 -29.73 -21.84
N VAL A 364 -24.09 -30.64 -21.62
CA VAL A 364 -23.80 -31.76 -22.54
C VAL A 364 -24.17 -33.10 -21.90
N SER A 365 -25.20 -33.75 -22.44
CA SER A 365 -25.36 -35.21 -22.47
C SER A 365 -26.35 -35.64 -23.56
N PRO A 366 -26.31 -36.90 -24.04
CA PRO A 366 -26.55 -37.17 -25.47
C PRO A 366 -27.84 -37.95 -25.80
N THR A 367 -28.16 -37.98 -27.11
CA THR A 367 -29.06 -38.94 -27.82
C THR A 367 -30.56 -38.93 -27.42
N SER A 368 -31.56 -39.19 -28.28
CA SER A 368 -31.70 -39.29 -29.75
C SER A 368 -33.24 -39.31 -30.09
N ILE A 369 -33.80 -39.38 -31.31
CA ILE A 369 -33.34 -39.51 -32.71
C ILE A 369 -34.45 -38.99 -33.68
N ILE A 370 -34.22 -39.00 -35.02
CA ILE A 370 -35.18 -38.71 -36.12
C ILE A 370 -35.64 -37.23 -36.29
N SER A 371 -35.95 -36.68 -37.49
CA SER A 371 -35.33 -36.72 -38.85
C SER A 371 -36.35 -36.28 -39.92
N SER A 372 -36.15 -35.14 -40.60
CA SER A 372 -36.62 -34.95 -41.98
C SER A 372 -35.84 -33.88 -42.76
N LYS A 373 -34.79 -34.33 -43.45
CA LYS A 373 -34.18 -33.78 -44.69
C LYS A 373 -34.53 -32.34 -45.14
N GLU A 374 -33.50 -31.50 -45.18
CA GLU A 374 -33.07 -30.87 -46.44
C GLU A 374 -31.53 -30.71 -46.42
N GLN A 375 -30.87 -30.68 -47.58
CA GLN A 375 -29.40 -30.71 -47.69
C GLN A 375 -28.88 -29.68 -48.71
N PHE A 376 -28.04 -28.76 -48.24
CA PHE A 376 -27.12 -27.95 -49.05
C PHE A 376 -25.75 -27.83 -48.34
N PRO A 377 -24.65 -27.48 -49.06
CA PRO A 377 -23.39 -28.21 -48.89
C PRO A 377 -22.42 -27.68 -47.82
N ILE A 378 -21.57 -28.60 -47.35
CA ILE A 378 -20.38 -28.32 -46.54
C ILE A 378 -19.31 -27.68 -47.42
N GLY A 379 -18.67 -26.59 -46.93
CA GLY A 379 -17.28 -26.30 -47.28
C GLY A 379 -16.94 -24.84 -47.61
N SER A 380 -16.34 -24.13 -46.64
CA SER A 380 -15.24 -23.19 -46.88
C SER A 380 -14.65 -22.65 -45.57
N HIS A 381 -13.93 -23.50 -44.83
CA HIS A 381 -13.03 -23.00 -43.78
C HIS A 381 -11.98 -22.07 -44.41
N PRO A 382 -11.60 -20.95 -43.76
CA PRO A 382 -10.54 -20.09 -44.26
C PRO A 382 -9.23 -20.89 -44.36
N PRO A 383 -8.49 -20.83 -45.49
CA PRO A 383 -7.28 -21.62 -45.68
C PRO A 383 -6.27 -21.44 -44.55
N ALA A 384 -5.78 -22.54 -43.98
CA ALA A 384 -4.93 -22.55 -42.78
C ALA A 384 -3.66 -21.68 -42.93
N TYR A 385 -3.14 -21.51 -44.15
CA TYR A 385 -1.99 -20.64 -44.42
C TYR A 385 -2.26 -19.16 -44.05
N LEU A 386 -3.53 -18.70 -44.04
CA LEU A 386 -3.88 -17.35 -43.60
C LEU A 386 -3.75 -17.19 -42.08
N GLY A 387 -4.07 -18.24 -41.32
CA GLY A 387 -3.81 -18.31 -39.88
C GLY A 387 -2.31 -18.29 -39.60
N GLY A 388 -1.56 -19.15 -40.30
CA GLY A 388 -0.09 -19.18 -40.24
C GLY A 388 0.56 -17.83 -40.60
N LEU A 389 0.06 -17.14 -41.63
CA LEU A 389 0.55 -15.81 -42.00
C LEU A 389 0.21 -14.74 -40.95
N SER A 390 -0.95 -14.83 -40.30
CA SER A 390 -1.32 -13.93 -39.19
C SER A 390 -0.43 -14.14 -37.97
N VAL A 391 -0.16 -15.40 -37.60
CA VAL A 391 0.78 -15.76 -36.52
C VAL A 391 2.18 -15.27 -36.87
N LEU A 392 2.66 -15.51 -38.10
CA LEU A 392 3.97 -15.06 -38.56
C LEU A 392 4.12 -13.53 -38.48
N VAL A 393 3.10 -12.76 -38.88
CA VAL A 393 3.11 -11.29 -38.76
C VAL A 393 3.13 -10.85 -37.29
N CYS A 394 2.33 -11.46 -36.42
CA CYS A 394 2.33 -11.13 -34.99
C CYS A 394 3.68 -11.47 -34.32
N PHE A 395 4.25 -12.63 -34.65
CA PHE A 395 5.55 -13.07 -34.14
C PHE A 395 6.70 -12.20 -34.68
N THR A 396 6.62 -11.76 -35.93
CA THR A 396 7.57 -10.81 -36.52
C THR A 396 7.45 -9.43 -35.86
N ALA A 397 6.23 -8.93 -35.61
CA ALA A 397 6.03 -7.67 -34.90
C ALA A 397 6.53 -7.74 -33.45
N ALA A 398 6.34 -8.88 -32.76
CA ALA A 398 6.91 -9.13 -31.44
C ALA A 398 8.45 -9.16 -31.48
N LEU A 399 9.06 -9.90 -32.41
CA LEU A 399 10.52 -9.97 -32.57
C LEU A 399 11.14 -8.62 -32.95
N VAL A 400 10.49 -7.83 -33.81
CA VAL A 400 10.94 -6.47 -34.16
C VAL A 400 10.81 -5.54 -32.96
N SER A 401 9.73 -5.62 -32.18
CA SER A 401 9.58 -4.84 -30.94
C SER A 401 10.62 -5.23 -29.89
N LEU A 402 10.92 -6.53 -29.76
CA LEU A 402 11.95 -7.05 -28.87
C LEU A 402 13.36 -6.64 -29.32
N GLY A 403 13.63 -6.65 -30.64
CA GLY A 403 14.88 -6.18 -31.24
C GLY A 403 15.08 -4.66 -31.12
N LEU A 404 14.00 -3.88 -31.23
CA LEU A 404 14.00 -2.44 -30.95
C LEU A 404 14.27 -2.18 -29.46
N ALA A 405 13.64 -2.92 -28.55
CA ALA A 405 13.97 -2.87 -27.13
C ALA A 405 15.45 -3.21 -26.89
N PHE A 406 15.95 -4.33 -27.43
CA PHE A 406 17.35 -4.75 -27.32
C PHE A 406 18.37 -3.89 -28.11
N SER A 407 17.96 -2.84 -28.82
CA SER A 407 18.87 -1.89 -29.49
C SER A 407 18.74 -0.44 -29.00
N LEU A 408 17.56 -0.04 -28.51
CA LEU A 408 17.32 1.24 -27.84
C LEU A 408 17.69 1.19 -26.35
N VAL A 409 17.26 0.16 -25.62
CA VAL A 409 17.51 0.03 -24.17
C VAL A 409 19.01 -0.03 -23.89
N PRO A 410 19.86 -0.78 -24.62
CA PRO A 410 21.31 -0.71 -24.40
C PRO A 410 21.89 0.70 -24.62
N ARG A 411 21.39 1.46 -25.59
CA ARG A 411 21.89 2.84 -25.84
C ARG A 411 21.46 3.85 -24.78
N GLN A 412 20.34 3.65 -24.10
CA GLN A 412 19.84 4.54 -23.04
C GLN A 412 20.16 4.05 -21.61
N VAL A 413 20.38 2.75 -21.40
CA VAL A 413 20.53 2.12 -20.07
C VAL A 413 21.92 1.50 -19.82
N MET A 414 22.69 1.09 -20.84
CA MET A 414 24.10 0.69 -20.61
C MET A 414 25.02 1.83 -20.11
N PRO A 415 24.68 3.14 -20.23
CA PRO A 415 25.34 4.16 -19.42
C PRO A 415 25.31 3.84 -17.92
N TRP A 416 24.26 3.20 -17.41
CA TRP A 416 24.09 2.87 -15.99
C TRP A 416 24.53 1.44 -15.61
N THR A 417 24.64 0.53 -16.58
CA THR A 417 25.10 -0.85 -16.36
C THR A 417 26.09 -1.30 -17.43
N ALA A 418 27.39 -1.37 -17.09
CA ALA A 418 28.40 -1.93 -17.98
C ALA A 418 29.52 -2.66 -17.22
N HIS A 419 29.78 -3.90 -17.65
CA HIS A 419 31.11 -4.51 -17.67
C HIS A 419 31.23 -5.23 -19.01
N SER A 420 32.27 -4.92 -19.77
CA SER A 420 32.66 -5.67 -20.97
C SER A 420 33.74 -6.66 -20.56
N GLY A 421 33.52 -7.95 -20.78
CA GLY A 421 34.48 -8.98 -20.42
C GLY A 421 35.70 -8.96 -21.34
N ALA A 422 36.89 -8.90 -20.75
CA ALA A 422 38.16 -9.27 -21.39
C ALA A 422 38.80 -10.37 -20.55
N LEU A 423 39.31 -11.43 -21.20
CA LEU A 423 39.93 -12.56 -20.50
C LEU A 423 41.35 -12.21 -20.05
N SER A 424 41.65 -12.48 -18.78
CA SER A 424 42.98 -12.96 -18.38
C SER A 424 42.86 -13.81 -17.11
N THR A 425 43.82 -14.71 -16.90
CA THR A 425 43.84 -15.69 -15.82
C THR A 425 44.89 -15.33 -14.77
N ASN A 426 44.59 -15.50 -13.48
CA ASN A 426 45.31 -16.44 -12.60
C ASN A 426 44.83 -16.37 -11.14
N SER A 427 45.26 -17.37 -10.38
CA SER A 427 45.09 -17.55 -8.93
C SER A 427 46.00 -16.62 -8.11
N GLU A 428 45.60 -16.28 -6.89
CA GLU A 428 46.15 -16.94 -5.69
C GLU A 428 45.42 -16.54 -4.39
N SER A 429 45.70 -17.26 -3.31
CA SER A 429 45.13 -17.08 -1.97
C SER A 429 46.14 -16.42 -1.03
N PHE A 430 45.68 -15.62 -0.05
CA PHE A 430 46.22 -15.66 1.33
C PHE A 430 45.24 -14.96 2.29
N ALA A 431 45.44 -15.16 3.60
CA ALA A 431 44.64 -14.56 4.67
C ALA A 431 45.56 -14.07 5.80
N TYR A 432 45.13 -13.07 6.59
CA TYR A 432 45.12 -13.15 8.06
C TYR A 432 44.32 -12.02 8.75
N GLU A 433 43.99 -12.31 10.00
CA GLU A 433 43.23 -11.68 11.09
C GLU A 433 42.93 -10.16 11.26
N ALA A 434 41.75 -9.97 11.89
CA ALA A 434 41.44 -9.11 13.06
C ALA A 434 41.46 -7.55 13.01
N GLY A 435 40.25 -6.98 13.15
CA GLY A 435 40.03 -5.59 13.58
C GLY A 435 38.57 -5.35 14.01
N LYS A 436 38.32 -4.60 15.09
CA LYS A 436 36.95 -4.34 15.62
C LYS A 436 36.28 -3.17 14.88
N GLY A 437 35.04 -3.36 14.40
CA GLY A 437 34.19 -2.27 13.92
C GLY A 437 32.85 -2.73 13.35
N HIS A 438 31.74 -2.42 14.01
CA HIS A 438 30.38 -2.75 13.52
C HIS A 438 29.74 -1.53 12.83
N GLN A 439 29.67 -1.55 11.50
CA GLN A 439 28.67 -0.78 10.73
C GLN A 439 28.09 -1.66 9.61
N ARG A 440 26.88 -2.20 9.82
CA ARG A 440 26.13 -2.89 8.76
C ARG A 440 25.37 -1.86 7.91
N HIS A 441 25.82 -1.64 6.68
CA HIS A 441 25.07 -0.86 5.69
C HIS A 441 23.71 -1.51 5.39
N VAL A 442 22.67 -0.70 5.36
CA VAL A 442 21.36 -1.08 4.78
C VAL A 442 21.45 -0.92 3.26
N SER A 443 21.01 -1.94 2.52
CA SER A 443 20.91 -1.85 1.05
C SER A 443 19.72 -0.98 0.66
N ALA A 444 19.87 -0.19 -0.41
CA ALA A 444 18.76 0.53 -1.00
C ALA A 444 18.08 -0.38 -2.02
N CYS A 445 16.75 -0.52 -1.95
CA CYS A 445 16.01 -1.30 -2.93
C CYS A 445 16.06 -0.61 -4.30
N ASP A 446 16.52 -1.33 -5.32
CA ASP A 446 16.66 -0.77 -6.67
C ASP A 446 15.30 -0.72 -7.37
N ALA A 447 14.61 0.41 -7.23
CA ALA A 447 13.27 0.61 -7.78
C ALA A 447 13.22 0.44 -9.31
N ALA A 448 14.34 0.62 -10.02
CA ALA A 448 14.40 0.39 -11.46
C ALA A 448 14.10 -1.08 -11.80
N SER A 449 14.55 -2.04 -10.98
CA SER A 449 14.25 -3.46 -11.18
C SER A 449 12.76 -3.78 -11.01
N TRP A 450 12.07 -3.10 -10.08
CA TRP A 450 10.63 -3.29 -9.85
C TRP A 450 9.79 -2.74 -11.00
N TYR A 451 10.07 -1.51 -11.47
CA TYR A 451 9.35 -0.95 -12.61
C TYR A 451 9.67 -1.65 -13.93
N TYR A 452 10.90 -2.16 -14.12
CA TYR A 452 11.23 -3.03 -15.24
C TYR A 452 10.43 -4.34 -15.19
N GLY A 453 10.34 -4.99 -14.03
CA GLY A 453 9.52 -6.18 -13.83
C GLY A 453 8.04 -5.95 -14.15
N LEU A 454 7.46 -4.83 -13.70
CA LEU A 454 6.08 -4.43 -14.00
C LEU A 454 5.86 -4.14 -15.49
N GLY A 455 6.78 -3.44 -16.16
CA GLY A 455 6.70 -3.17 -17.60
C GLY A 455 6.78 -4.45 -18.45
N MET A 456 7.68 -5.37 -18.08
CA MET A 456 7.79 -6.67 -18.73
C MET A 456 6.56 -7.56 -18.45
N ALA A 457 5.99 -7.50 -17.25
CA ALA A 457 4.73 -8.18 -16.93
C ALA A 457 3.55 -7.64 -17.73
N PHE A 458 3.43 -6.31 -17.89
CA PHE A 458 2.39 -5.69 -18.71
C PHE A 458 2.48 -6.11 -20.19
N LEU A 459 3.68 -6.14 -20.76
CA LEU A 459 3.92 -6.64 -22.12
C LEU A 459 3.63 -8.15 -22.24
N ALA A 460 4.02 -8.95 -21.24
CA ALA A 460 3.75 -10.39 -21.18
C ALA A 460 2.26 -10.73 -20.99
N VAL A 461 1.43 -9.81 -20.47
CA VAL A 461 -0.03 -9.96 -20.38
C VAL A 461 -0.72 -9.43 -21.63
N THR A 462 -0.33 -8.27 -22.15
CA THR A 462 -1.00 -7.65 -23.30
C THR A 462 -0.74 -8.39 -24.62
N ALA A 463 0.49 -8.83 -24.89
CA ALA A 463 0.81 -9.50 -26.16
C ALA A 463 0.04 -10.83 -26.38
N PRO A 464 -0.15 -11.71 -25.36
CA PRO A 464 -1.04 -12.87 -25.48
C PRO A 464 -2.54 -12.54 -25.42
N SER A 465 -2.93 -11.37 -24.89
CA SER A 465 -4.35 -10.97 -24.80
C SER A 465 -4.91 -10.37 -26.11
N LEU A 466 -4.05 -9.79 -26.97
CA LEU A 466 -4.46 -9.21 -28.25
C LEU A 466 -5.27 -10.17 -29.15
N PRO A 467 -4.87 -11.44 -29.35
CA PRO A 467 -5.66 -12.42 -30.11
C PRO A 467 -7.09 -12.66 -29.57
N CYS A 468 -7.30 -12.52 -28.26
CA CYS A 468 -8.62 -12.62 -27.65
C CYS A 468 -9.47 -11.38 -27.93
N LEU A 469 -8.89 -10.18 -27.80
CA LEU A 469 -9.55 -8.90 -28.13
C LEU A 469 -9.96 -8.79 -29.60
N PHE A 470 -9.25 -9.46 -30.51
CA PHE A 470 -9.58 -9.51 -31.94
C PHE A 470 -10.39 -10.75 -32.38
N GLY A 471 -10.90 -11.56 -31.44
CA GLY A 471 -11.83 -12.66 -31.73
C GLY A 471 -11.22 -13.86 -32.48
N ILE A 472 -9.91 -14.09 -32.38
CA ILE A 472 -9.19 -15.16 -33.09
C ILE A 472 -9.21 -16.50 -32.27
N THR A 473 -9.88 -16.51 -31.12
CA THR A 473 -9.99 -17.65 -30.18
C THR A 473 -10.43 -18.97 -30.83
N ALA A 474 -11.26 -18.93 -31.88
CA ALA A 474 -11.76 -20.11 -32.57
C ALA A 474 -10.69 -20.97 -33.29
N LEU A 475 -9.45 -20.51 -33.42
CA LEU A 475 -8.35 -21.26 -34.06
C LEU A 475 -7.36 -21.92 -33.08
N PHE A 476 -7.40 -21.60 -31.79
CA PHE A 476 -6.45 -22.14 -30.81
C PHE A 476 -6.67 -23.63 -30.47
N PRO A 477 -7.90 -24.14 -30.29
CA PRO A 477 -8.14 -25.57 -30.04
C PRO A 477 -7.65 -26.47 -31.18
N SER A 478 -7.63 -25.96 -32.41
CA SER A 478 -7.26 -26.70 -33.62
C SER A 478 -5.76 -26.94 -33.79
N ALA A 479 -4.91 -26.32 -32.95
CA ALA A 479 -3.46 -26.25 -33.17
C ALA A 479 -2.59 -26.83 -32.03
N GLY A 480 -3.20 -27.34 -30.94
CA GLY A 480 -2.48 -28.07 -29.88
C GLY A 480 -1.42 -27.26 -29.12
N LEU A 481 -1.57 -25.94 -29.04
CA LEU A 481 -0.49 -25.01 -28.64
C LEU A 481 -0.55 -24.49 -27.19
N GLU A 482 -1.43 -25.03 -26.35
CA GLU A 482 -1.59 -24.61 -24.94
C GLU A 482 -0.31 -24.81 -24.11
N THR A 483 0.45 -25.87 -24.37
CA THR A 483 1.64 -26.28 -23.60
C THR A 483 2.75 -25.21 -23.59
N VAL A 484 2.87 -24.41 -24.65
CA VAL A 484 3.98 -23.43 -24.80
C VAL A 484 3.80 -22.22 -23.88
N LEU A 485 2.55 -21.76 -23.68
CA LEU A 485 2.24 -20.65 -22.78
C LEU A 485 2.48 -21.01 -21.30
N LEU A 486 2.13 -22.25 -20.91
CA LEU A 486 2.36 -22.76 -19.55
C LEU A 486 3.85 -22.94 -19.23
N VAL A 487 4.65 -23.52 -20.13
CA VAL A 487 6.09 -23.71 -19.89
C VAL A 487 6.84 -22.37 -19.87
N GLY A 488 6.47 -21.42 -20.73
CA GLY A 488 7.08 -20.08 -20.77
C GLY A 488 6.85 -19.28 -19.48
N THR A 489 5.62 -19.29 -18.95
CA THR A 489 5.29 -18.62 -17.68
C THR A 489 5.94 -19.30 -16.48
N TYR A 490 5.96 -20.64 -16.44
CA TYR A 490 6.57 -21.40 -15.34
C TYR A 490 8.08 -21.16 -15.19
N HIS A 491 8.83 -21.14 -16.30
CA HIS A 491 10.27 -20.86 -16.25
C HIS A 491 10.59 -19.41 -15.87
N PHE A 492 9.77 -18.43 -16.28
CA PHE A 492 9.96 -17.03 -15.89
C PHE A 492 9.74 -16.84 -14.37
N TRP A 493 8.70 -17.48 -13.81
CA TRP A 493 8.41 -17.42 -12.36
C TRP A 493 9.48 -18.13 -11.52
N SER A 494 10.03 -19.24 -12.02
CA SER A 494 11.17 -19.96 -11.42
C SER A 494 12.43 -19.09 -11.31
N GLY A 495 12.73 -18.29 -12.35
CA GLY A 495 13.88 -17.37 -12.35
C GLY A 495 13.79 -16.26 -11.28
N SER A 496 12.58 -15.72 -11.06
CA SER A 496 12.36 -14.58 -10.15
C SER A 496 12.72 -14.89 -8.69
N LYS A 497 12.46 -16.12 -8.23
CA LYS A 497 12.69 -16.55 -6.83
C LYS A 497 14.16 -16.55 -6.38
N LYS A 498 15.12 -16.33 -7.28
CA LYS A 498 16.55 -16.17 -6.92
C LYS A 498 16.97 -14.73 -6.58
N LEU A 499 16.10 -13.72 -6.75
CA LEU A 499 16.42 -12.32 -6.44
C LEU A 499 15.88 -11.80 -5.09
N GLU A 500 14.89 -12.47 -4.49
CA GLU A 500 14.22 -11.99 -3.27
C GLU A 500 15.06 -12.14 -1.99
N SER A 501 16.15 -12.92 -2.03
CA SER A 501 16.97 -13.26 -0.85
C SER A 501 17.90 -12.14 -0.34
N CYS A 502 17.86 -10.93 -0.91
CA CYS A 502 18.91 -9.91 -0.77
C CYS A 502 18.46 -8.51 -0.30
N LEU A 503 17.24 -8.33 0.25
CA LEU A 503 16.72 -7.00 0.63
C LEU A 503 16.26 -6.89 2.11
N PRO A 504 16.64 -5.82 2.86
CA PRO A 504 16.20 -5.61 4.25
C PRO A 504 14.84 -4.92 4.37
N SER A 505 14.06 -5.29 5.39
CA SER A 505 12.72 -4.77 5.66
C SER A 505 12.72 -3.50 6.53
N LYS A 506 12.61 -2.32 5.90
CA LYS A 506 12.10 -1.07 6.52
C LYS A 506 11.78 0.05 5.51
N VAL A 507 10.52 0.15 5.10
CA VAL A 507 9.72 1.36 4.80
C VAL A 507 8.33 0.84 4.40
N GLY A 508 7.27 1.35 5.05
CA GLY A 508 5.89 0.97 4.72
C GLY A 508 5.24 2.03 3.82
N ILE A 509 4.70 1.61 2.68
CA ILE A 509 3.87 2.45 1.81
C ILE A 509 2.63 1.64 1.42
N ASN A 510 1.47 2.03 1.95
CA ASN A 510 0.16 1.52 1.57
C ASN A 510 -0.87 2.63 1.82
N GLY A 511 -1.87 2.79 0.94
CA GLY A 511 -3.05 3.62 1.22
C GLY A 511 -3.56 4.57 0.13
N CYS A 512 -2.85 4.80 -0.99
CA CYS A 512 -3.20 5.89 -1.92
C CYS A 512 -3.64 5.48 -3.35
N TRP A 513 -3.63 4.19 -3.71
CA TRP A 513 -3.80 3.76 -5.11
C TRP A 513 -5.25 3.51 -5.55
N TRP A 514 -6.14 3.06 -4.65
CA TRP A 514 -7.49 2.62 -5.04
C TRP A 514 -8.49 3.77 -5.29
N ASN A 515 -8.39 4.89 -4.58
CA ASN A 515 -9.35 6.00 -4.71
C ASN A 515 -9.29 6.70 -6.08
N ASN A 516 -8.12 6.73 -6.73
CA ASN A 516 -7.94 7.43 -8.01
C ASN A 516 -8.62 6.70 -9.19
N PHE A 517 -8.79 5.38 -9.11
CA PHE A 517 -9.39 4.60 -10.20
C PHE A 517 -10.91 4.79 -10.30
N GLY A 518 -11.59 4.91 -9.15
CA GLY A 518 -13.02 5.25 -9.10
C GLY A 518 -13.29 6.67 -9.62
N LEU A 519 -12.43 7.63 -9.25
CA LEU A 519 -12.55 9.02 -9.71
C LEU A 519 -12.40 9.14 -11.24
N PHE A 520 -11.51 8.35 -11.85
CA PHE A 520 -11.33 8.32 -13.31
C PHE A 520 -12.59 7.81 -14.03
N TYR A 521 -13.22 6.74 -13.53
CA TYR A 521 -14.45 6.19 -14.12
C TYR A 521 -15.62 7.19 -14.06
N ASP A 522 -15.78 7.86 -12.92
CA ASP A 522 -16.84 8.86 -12.70
C ASP A 522 -16.64 10.14 -13.54
N ILE A 523 -15.39 10.56 -13.77
CA ILE A 523 -15.07 11.65 -14.72
C ILE A 523 -15.40 11.25 -16.16
N CYS A 524 -15.07 10.04 -16.59
CA CYS A 524 -15.39 9.55 -17.93
C CYS A 524 -16.90 9.43 -18.19
N LEU A 525 -17.69 9.06 -17.18
CA LEU A 525 -19.16 9.05 -17.28
C LEU A 525 -19.74 10.46 -17.37
N ARG A 526 -19.26 11.41 -16.55
CA ARG A 526 -19.68 12.81 -16.59
C ARG A 526 -19.33 13.51 -17.92
N ALA A 527 -18.28 13.08 -18.61
CA ALA A 527 -17.90 13.58 -19.93
C ALA A 527 -18.82 13.09 -21.09
N LEU A 528 -19.76 12.18 -20.81
CA LEU A 528 -20.71 11.63 -21.79
C LEU A 528 -22.19 11.93 -21.42
N GLY A 529 -22.44 12.69 -20.35
CA GLY A 529 -23.77 13.13 -19.92
C GLY A 529 -24.10 14.54 -20.43
N ASP A 530 -25.21 14.66 -21.16
CA ASP A 530 -25.72 15.93 -21.71
C ASP A 530 -25.97 16.98 -20.61
N GLN A 531 -25.33 18.16 -20.73
CA GLN A 531 -25.60 19.31 -19.88
C GLN A 531 -26.58 20.28 -20.56
N SER A 532 -27.86 20.02 -20.37
CA SER A 532 -28.92 21.02 -20.55
C SER A 532 -29.99 20.86 -19.46
N ILE A 533 -30.69 21.96 -19.13
CA ILE A 533 -31.63 22.10 -18.01
C ILE A 533 -30.95 22.07 -16.62
N PHE A 534 -30.55 23.24 -16.10
CA PHE A 534 -30.94 23.74 -14.76
C PHE A 534 -30.42 25.16 -14.49
N GLU A 535 -30.92 26.14 -15.26
CA GLU A 535 -30.99 27.53 -14.77
C GLU A 535 -32.39 27.77 -14.22
N GLY A 536 -32.53 28.03 -12.92
CA GLY A 536 -33.84 28.19 -12.29
C GLY A 536 -33.80 28.47 -10.80
N LEU A 537 -33.95 29.75 -10.44
CA LEU A 537 -34.35 30.27 -9.13
C LEU A 537 -33.46 29.92 -7.92
N GLY A 538 -32.71 30.92 -7.45
CA GLY A 538 -32.14 30.96 -6.10
C GLY A 538 -32.80 32.02 -5.21
N ARG A 539 -32.60 31.87 -3.89
CA ARG A 539 -32.78 32.89 -2.83
C ARG A 539 -34.20 33.40 -2.52
N ALA A 540 -34.91 32.63 -1.71
CA ALA A 540 -35.53 33.08 -0.46
C ALA A 540 -35.30 31.95 0.57
N GLY A 541 -35.29 32.13 1.90
CA GLY A 541 -35.56 33.29 2.74
C GLY A 541 -36.09 32.74 4.07
N CYS A 542 -35.30 32.81 5.15
CA CYS A 542 -35.58 32.04 6.38
C CYS A 542 -36.43 32.84 7.39
N PRO A 543 -37.47 32.20 7.96
CA PRO A 543 -37.94 32.48 9.31
C PRO A 543 -38.02 31.22 10.19
N SER A 544 -37.94 31.44 11.51
CA SER A 544 -38.18 30.46 12.57
C SER A 544 -39.65 30.44 13.00
N ASP A 545 -40.17 29.30 13.49
CA ASP A 545 -40.67 29.19 14.88
C ASP A 545 -40.87 27.72 15.33
N LYS A 546 -41.51 27.53 16.50
CA LYS A 546 -41.45 26.33 17.37
C LYS A 546 -42.59 25.30 17.21
N ASN A 547 -42.31 24.10 17.74
CA ASN A 547 -43.22 23.11 18.37
C ASN A 547 -44.47 22.60 17.63
N VAL A 548 -44.48 21.29 17.32
CA VAL A 548 -45.50 20.31 17.77
C VAL A 548 -44.79 18.96 18.00
N GLU A 549 -45.13 18.25 19.07
CA GLU A 549 -44.84 16.81 19.22
C GLU A 549 -46.09 15.99 18.84
N GLU A 550 -45.94 15.02 17.94
CA GLU A 550 -46.89 13.90 17.77
C GLU A 550 -46.10 12.61 17.41
N PRO A 551 -46.65 11.41 17.65
CA PRO A 551 -45.87 10.19 17.82
C PRO A 551 -45.29 9.62 16.52
N LEU A 552 -44.01 9.25 16.55
CA LEU A 552 -43.30 8.60 15.44
C LEU A 552 -43.69 7.11 15.27
N THR A 553 -44.90 6.86 14.77
CA THR A 553 -45.20 5.59 14.08
C THR A 553 -44.66 5.63 12.65
N SER A 554 -43.34 5.70 12.51
CA SER A 554 -42.64 5.76 11.22
C SER A 554 -41.96 4.43 10.88
N THR A 555 -42.75 3.48 10.35
CA THR A 555 -42.20 2.42 9.50
C THR A 555 -41.53 3.06 8.27
N ASN A 556 -40.52 2.39 7.69
CA ASN A 556 -39.68 2.84 6.57
C ASN A 556 -38.52 3.82 6.90
N SER A 557 -37.61 3.42 7.79
CA SER A 557 -36.30 4.08 7.89
C SER A 557 -35.38 3.71 6.71
N THR A 558 -35.50 4.46 5.62
CA THR A 558 -34.39 4.83 4.72
C THR A 558 -33.47 3.71 4.20
N ASN A 559 -33.97 2.85 3.31
CA ASN A 559 -33.06 2.20 2.36
C ASN A 559 -32.67 3.22 1.27
N ASN A 560 -31.69 4.09 1.57
CA ASN A 560 -31.26 5.20 0.69
C ASN A 560 -30.71 4.76 -0.68
N LEU A 561 -30.51 3.45 -0.87
CA LEU A 561 -30.09 2.84 -2.14
C LEU A 561 -31.29 2.45 -3.05
N GLY A 562 -32.53 2.59 -2.55
CA GLY A 562 -33.77 2.37 -3.31
C GLY A 562 -34.20 0.90 -3.49
N PHE A 563 -33.42 -0.06 -2.97
CA PHE A 563 -33.73 -1.50 -3.09
C PHE A 563 -34.98 -1.89 -2.26
N ARG A 564 -35.76 -2.83 -2.80
CA ARG A 564 -37.10 -3.18 -2.31
C ARG A 564 -37.19 -4.53 -1.59
N ASN A 565 -36.12 -5.33 -1.60
CA ASN A 565 -36.08 -6.69 -1.07
C ASN A 565 -34.63 -7.19 -0.90
N SER A 566 -34.46 -8.28 -0.15
CA SER A 566 -33.19 -8.99 0.07
C SER A 566 -32.48 -9.36 -1.23
N LYS A 567 -33.23 -9.76 -2.28
CA LYS A 567 -32.64 -10.25 -3.54
C LYS A 567 -31.92 -9.15 -4.31
N GLU A 568 -32.50 -7.95 -4.37
CA GLU A 568 -31.86 -6.76 -4.96
C GLU A 568 -30.59 -6.37 -4.20
N ILE A 569 -30.63 -6.38 -2.87
CA ILE A 569 -29.49 -6.02 -2.02
C ILE A 569 -28.34 -7.03 -2.18
N MET A 570 -28.62 -8.34 -2.17
CA MET A 570 -27.60 -9.37 -2.40
C MET A 570 -27.01 -9.30 -3.81
N ALA A 571 -27.81 -9.00 -4.83
CA ALA A 571 -27.32 -8.82 -6.20
C ALA A 571 -26.42 -7.58 -6.33
N ALA A 572 -26.70 -6.50 -5.59
CA ALA A 572 -25.83 -5.34 -5.53
C ALA A 572 -24.52 -5.63 -4.77
N GLU A 573 -24.58 -6.32 -3.62
CA GLU A 573 -23.42 -6.65 -2.80
C GLU A 573 -22.39 -7.51 -3.55
N ALA A 574 -22.85 -8.51 -4.30
CA ALA A 574 -22.00 -9.39 -5.10
C ALA A 574 -21.22 -8.68 -6.23
N ASN A 575 -21.62 -7.46 -6.61
CA ASN A 575 -20.91 -6.62 -7.59
C ASN A 575 -19.97 -5.59 -6.94
N LEU A 576 -20.00 -5.43 -5.62
CA LEU A 576 -19.33 -4.34 -4.89
C LEU A 576 -18.33 -4.83 -3.83
N LEU A 577 -18.58 -5.98 -3.20
CA LEU A 577 -17.71 -6.54 -2.16
C LEU A 577 -16.95 -7.78 -2.63
N VAL A 578 -15.75 -7.98 -2.10
CA VAL A 578 -14.93 -9.17 -2.40
C VAL A 578 -15.55 -10.39 -1.74
N GLY A 579 -15.85 -11.43 -2.54
CA GLY A 579 -16.47 -12.70 -2.14
C GLY A 579 -15.63 -13.55 -1.17
N THR A 580 -15.44 -13.03 0.04
CA THR A 580 -14.66 -13.61 1.15
C THR A 580 -15.55 -14.41 2.13
N TYR A 581 -16.86 -14.31 1.98
CA TYR A 581 -17.87 -15.01 2.79
C TYR A 581 -18.91 -15.65 1.88
N ASN A 582 -19.19 -16.95 2.07
CA ASN A 582 -20.40 -17.56 1.54
C ASN A 582 -21.57 -17.16 2.46
N ARG A 583 -22.22 -16.03 2.15
CA ARG A 583 -23.27 -15.45 3.01
C ARG A 583 -24.54 -16.30 2.97
N ALA A 584 -25.21 -16.41 4.12
CA ALA A 584 -26.59 -16.87 4.15
C ALA A 584 -27.49 -15.89 3.38
N ALA A 585 -28.50 -16.42 2.67
CA ALA A 585 -29.43 -15.63 1.86
C ALA A 585 -30.51 -14.93 2.72
N VAL A 586 -30.10 -14.06 3.63
CA VAL A 586 -30.95 -13.26 4.53
C VAL A 586 -30.29 -11.89 4.72
N VAL A 587 -31.04 -10.79 4.52
CA VAL A 587 -30.54 -9.43 4.72
C VAL A 587 -31.16 -8.83 5.97
N ILE A 588 -30.41 -8.88 7.08
CA ILE A 588 -30.83 -8.33 8.38
C ILE A 588 -30.91 -6.80 8.32
N ALA A 589 -32.04 -6.26 8.76
CA ALA A 589 -32.35 -4.82 8.79
C ALA A 589 -32.28 -4.22 10.20
N SER A 590 -32.70 -4.96 11.23
CA SER A 590 -32.70 -4.48 12.62
C SER A 590 -32.69 -5.64 13.63
N GLY A 591 -32.60 -5.32 14.92
CA GLY A 591 -32.63 -6.31 16.00
C GLY A 591 -33.00 -5.69 17.35
N LYS A 592 -33.60 -6.51 18.23
CA LYS A 592 -33.93 -6.17 19.61
C LYS A 592 -33.83 -7.40 20.51
N GLY A 593 -33.09 -7.31 21.62
CA GLY A 593 -32.87 -8.45 22.53
C GLY A 593 -32.18 -9.60 21.79
N CYS A 594 -32.77 -10.80 21.79
CA CYS A 594 -32.26 -11.93 21.02
C CYS A 594 -32.89 -12.07 19.63
N THR A 595 -33.76 -11.17 19.20
CA THR A 595 -34.45 -11.25 17.90
C THR A 595 -33.80 -10.33 16.87
N LEU A 596 -33.60 -10.85 15.67
CA LEU A 596 -33.22 -10.11 14.46
C LEU A 596 -34.40 -10.08 13.47
N TYR A 597 -34.43 -9.05 12.63
CA TYR A 597 -35.46 -8.82 11.61
C TYR A 597 -34.79 -8.62 10.26
N ASP A 598 -35.26 -9.29 9.21
CA ASP A 598 -34.81 -9.02 7.83
C ASP A 598 -35.57 -7.84 7.17
N VAL A 599 -35.16 -7.44 5.96
CA VAL A 599 -35.80 -6.34 5.21
C VAL A 599 -37.22 -6.69 4.72
N GLU A 600 -37.59 -7.96 4.72
CA GLU A 600 -38.96 -8.45 4.50
C GLU A 600 -39.80 -8.45 5.80
N GLY A 601 -39.20 -8.16 6.96
CA GLY A 601 -39.86 -8.09 8.27
C GLY A 601 -40.02 -9.43 8.97
N LYS A 602 -39.37 -10.50 8.49
CA LYS A 602 -39.39 -11.81 9.14
C LYS A 602 -38.50 -11.82 10.38
N GLU A 603 -39.02 -12.41 11.46
CA GLU A 603 -38.30 -12.58 12.72
C GLU A 603 -37.34 -13.78 12.70
N TYR A 604 -36.20 -13.61 13.38
CA TYR A 604 -35.17 -14.64 13.57
C TYR A 604 -34.68 -14.62 15.01
N LEU A 605 -34.78 -15.75 15.72
CA LEU A 605 -34.11 -15.94 17.00
C LEU A 605 -32.59 -16.09 16.78
N ASP A 606 -31.81 -15.17 17.32
CA ASP A 606 -30.35 -15.14 17.18
C ASP A 606 -29.66 -15.97 18.26
N MET A 607 -29.38 -17.23 17.95
CA MET A 607 -28.48 -18.10 18.73
C MET A 607 -27.04 -18.12 18.16
N ALA A 608 -26.72 -17.21 17.24
CA ALA A 608 -25.37 -17.00 16.69
C ALA A 608 -24.66 -15.79 17.34
N SER A 609 -25.41 -14.78 17.80
CA SER A 609 -24.93 -13.58 18.49
C SER A 609 -23.80 -12.86 17.74
N GLY A 610 -23.87 -12.80 16.41
CA GLY A 610 -22.77 -12.27 15.58
C GLY A 610 -21.45 -13.06 15.71
N ILE A 611 -21.53 -14.37 15.94
CA ILE A 611 -20.42 -15.26 16.35
C ILE A 611 -19.91 -14.93 17.77
N ALA A 612 -20.83 -14.96 18.75
CA ALA A 612 -20.61 -14.70 20.18
C ALA A 612 -20.20 -13.25 20.56
N VAL A 613 -20.43 -12.28 19.68
CA VAL A 613 -20.15 -10.84 19.84
C VAL A 613 -21.25 -10.10 20.62
N ASN A 614 -22.52 -10.39 20.37
CA ASN A 614 -23.64 -9.56 20.86
C ASN A 614 -24.09 -10.04 22.24
N ALA A 615 -23.20 -9.90 23.24
CA ALA A 615 -23.39 -10.45 24.58
C ALA A 615 -24.64 -9.92 25.31
N LEU A 616 -24.99 -8.63 25.12
CA LEU A 616 -26.21 -8.02 25.66
C LEU A 616 -27.43 -8.14 24.71
N GLY A 617 -27.29 -8.87 23.61
CA GLY A 617 -28.25 -8.88 22.53
C GLY A 617 -28.11 -7.64 21.64
N HIS A 618 -29.18 -7.33 20.91
CA HIS A 618 -29.27 -6.23 19.96
C HIS A 618 -30.07 -5.06 20.57
N GLY A 619 -29.59 -3.82 20.41
CA GLY A 619 -30.31 -2.63 20.85
C GLY A 619 -30.44 -2.46 22.38
N ASP A 620 -29.46 -2.94 23.16
CA ASP A 620 -29.43 -2.75 24.61
C ASP A 620 -29.39 -1.25 25.00
N GLU A 621 -30.33 -0.81 25.81
CA GLU A 621 -30.56 0.63 26.07
C GLU A 621 -29.37 1.32 26.76
N ASP A 622 -28.75 0.70 27.77
CA ASP A 622 -27.59 1.29 28.46
C ASP A 622 -26.36 1.35 27.54
N TRP A 623 -26.16 0.34 26.68
CA TRP A 623 -25.10 0.35 25.67
C TRP A 623 -25.34 1.44 24.61
N VAL A 624 -26.57 1.58 24.10
CA VAL A 624 -26.94 2.65 23.16
C VAL A 624 -26.74 4.03 23.80
N ASN A 625 -27.12 4.20 25.07
CA ASN A 625 -26.86 5.42 25.82
C ASN A 625 -25.35 5.69 25.97
N ALA A 626 -24.55 4.70 26.35
CA ALA A 626 -23.10 4.84 26.49
C ALA A 626 -22.39 5.21 25.17
N VAL A 627 -22.83 4.64 24.05
CA VAL A 627 -22.33 4.97 22.70
C VAL A 627 -22.74 6.40 22.31
N THR A 628 -24.03 6.72 22.38
CA THR A 628 -24.55 8.02 21.89
C THR A 628 -24.08 9.21 22.74
N GLN A 629 -24.03 9.07 24.07
CA GLN A 629 -23.51 10.11 24.95
C GLN A 629 -22.03 10.37 24.70
N GLN A 630 -21.21 9.32 24.59
CA GLN A 630 -19.77 9.49 24.34
C GLN A 630 -19.48 10.02 22.92
N ALA A 631 -20.30 9.68 21.92
CA ALA A 631 -20.19 10.24 20.56
C ALA A 631 -20.45 11.75 20.51
N ASN A 632 -21.38 12.25 21.35
CA ASN A 632 -21.64 13.69 21.51
C ASN A 632 -20.54 14.45 22.26
N ILE A 633 -19.63 13.74 22.94
CA ILE A 633 -18.54 14.33 23.73
C ILE A 633 -17.21 14.24 22.97
N LEU A 634 -16.76 13.02 22.66
CA LEU A 634 -15.45 12.75 22.07
C LEU A 634 -15.36 11.33 21.50
N THR A 635 -15.21 11.19 20.18
CA THR A 635 -15.09 9.86 19.55
C THR A 635 -13.66 9.31 19.59
N HIS A 636 -12.66 10.12 19.25
CA HIS A 636 -11.29 9.66 18.99
C HIS A 636 -10.25 10.78 19.18
N VAL A 637 -9.10 10.46 19.79
CA VAL A 637 -7.95 11.37 19.97
C VAL A 637 -6.57 10.74 19.70
N SER A 638 -6.52 9.48 19.26
CA SER A 638 -5.33 8.62 19.22
C SER A 638 -4.67 8.37 20.59
N ASN A 639 -3.71 7.46 20.65
CA ASN A 639 -2.93 7.14 21.86
C ASN A 639 -1.79 8.14 22.17
N VAL A 640 -1.82 9.34 21.56
CA VAL A 640 -0.91 10.45 21.91
C VAL A 640 -1.42 11.25 23.12
N TYR A 641 -2.73 11.18 23.40
CA TYR A 641 -3.38 11.88 24.51
C TYR A 641 -4.15 10.89 25.39
N TYR A 642 -4.29 11.21 26.68
CA TYR A 642 -5.07 10.41 27.63
C TYR A 642 -6.58 10.60 27.42
N SER A 643 -7.37 9.60 27.80
CA SER A 643 -8.83 9.72 27.89
C SER A 643 -9.39 8.93 29.07
N VAL A 644 -10.47 9.44 29.68
CA VAL A 644 -11.08 8.84 30.87
C VAL A 644 -11.71 7.46 30.56
N PRO A 645 -12.52 7.26 29.49
CA PRO A 645 -13.12 5.95 29.22
C PRO A 645 -12.10 4.83 28.97
N GLN A 646 -10.95 5.15 28.36
CA GLN A 646 -9.86 4.19 28.14
C GLN A 646 -9.22 3.74 29.46
N LEU A 647 -8.97 4.68 30.38
CA LEU A 647 -8.45 4.38 31.71
C LEU A 647 -9.48 3.62 32.57
N GLU A 648 -10.75 3.99 32.46
CA GLU A 648 -11.87 3.35 33.16
C GLU A 648 -12.11 1.90 32.72
N LEU A 649 -12.00 1.61 31.43
CA LEU A 649 -12.02 0.24 30.91
C LEU A 649 -10.76 -0.53 31.35
N ALA A 650 -9.58 0.10 31.25
CA ALA A 650 -8.33 -0.52 31.65
C ALA A 650 -8.34 -0.94 33.12
N LYS A 651 -8.82 -0.07 34.02
CA LYS A 651 -8.94 -0.38 35.45
C LYS A 651 -9.86 -1.57 35.68
N ARG A 652 -11.05 -1.59 35.06
CA ARG A 652 -12.02 -2.69 35.20
C ARG A 652 -11.48 -4.05 34.73
N LEU A 653 -10.79 -4.08 33.60
CA LEU A 653 -10.18 -5.31 33.07
C LEU A 653 -8.98 -5.80 33.91
N VAL A 654 -8.22 -4.88 34.53
CA VAL A 654 -7.14 -5.21 35.48
C VAL A 654 -7.72 -5.70 36.81
N ASP A 655 -8.60 -4.93 37.46
CA ASP A 655 -9.26 -5.27 38.73
C ASP A 655 -9.99 -6.63 38.66
N GLY A 656 -10.57 -6.93 37.50
CA GLY A 656 -11.35 -8.14 37.24
C GLY A 656 -10.58 -9.30 36.62
N SER A 657 -9.24 -9.32 36.62
CA SER A 657 -8.46 -10.44 36.06
C SER A 657 -7.13 -10.66 36.79
N PHE A 658 -6.29 -11.56 36.27
CA PHE A 658 -4.93 -11.82 36.77
C PHE A 658 -3.90 -10.76 36.35
N ALA A 659 -4.27 -9.82 35.47
CA ALA A 659 -3.32 -9.04 34.69
C ALA A 659 -3.03 -7.66 35.27
N ASP A 660 -1.75 -7.32 35.42
CA ASP A 660 -1.31 -6.00 35.90
C ASP A 660 -1.54 -4.87 34.87
N ARG A 661 -1.56 -5.20 33.57
CA ARG A 661 -1.58 -4.23 32.46
C ARG A 661 -2.46 -4.69 31.30
N VAL A 662 -2.95 -3.72 30.53
CA VAL A 662 -3.69 -3.93 29.28
C VAL A 662 -3.09 -3.13 28.12
N PHE A 663 -3.10 -3.70 26.93
CA PHE A 663 -2.92 -3.00 25.66
C PHE A 663 -4.18 -3.16 24.81
N PHE A 664 -4.70 -2.07 24.23
CA PHE A 664 -5.90 -2.12 23.38
C PHE A 664 -5.55 -2.21 21.89
N CYS A 665 -6.46 -2.81 21.12
CA CYS A 665 -6.49 -2.85 19.67
C CYS A 665 -7.96 -2.83 19.19
N ASN A 666 -8.22 -3.19 17.92
CA ASN A 666 -9.55 -3.08 17.29
C ASN A 666 -10.17 -4.44 16.98
N SER A 667 -9.45 -5.55 17.21
CA SER A 667 -9.87 -6.90 16.85
C SER A 667 -9.05 -8.00 17.54
N GLY A 668 -9.59 -9.22 17.62
CA GLY A 668 -8.88 -10.38 18.18
C GLY A 668 -7.64 -10.79 17.38
N THR A 669 -7.66 -10.62 16.05
CA THR A 669 -6.48 -10.90 15.21
C THR A 669 -5.34 -9.93 15.53
N GLU A 670 -5.62 -8.64 15.77
CA GLU A 670 -4.61 -7.69 16.26
C GLU A 670 -4.17 -7.97 17.70
N ALA A 671 -5.06 -8.44 18.57
CA ALA A 671 -4.70 -8.84 19.94
C ALA A 671 -3.68 -9.99 19.93
N ASN A 672 -3.88 -10.97 19.04
CA ASN A 672 -2.94 -12.08 18.86
C ASN A 672 -1.64 -11.65 18.16
N GLU A 673 -1.65 -10.73 17.18
CA GLU A 673 -0.41 -10.12 16.64
C GLU A 673 0.37 -9.35 17.73
N ALA A 674 -0.34 -8.67 18.64
CA ALA A 674 0.26 -8.00 19.79
C ALA A 674 0.86 -9.00 20.78
N ALA A 675 0.15 -10.07 21.15
CA ALA A 675 0.70 -11.16 21.98
C ALA A 675 1.93 -11.83 21.34
N ILE A 676 1.91 -12.14 20.04
CA ILE A 676 3.05 -12.64 19.25
C ILE A 676 4.27 -11.72 19.41
N LYS A 677 4.06 -10.40 19.24
CA LYS A 677 5.13 -9.39 19.38
C LYS A 677 5.61 -9.26 20.82
N PHE A 678 4.72 -9.24 21.81
CA PHE A 678 5.07 -9.07 23.21
C PHE A 678 5.82 -10.28 23.76
N ALA A 679 5.46 -11.51 23.37
CA ALA A 679 6.22 -12.71 23.69
C ALA A 679 7.65 -12.65 23.10
N ARG A 680 7.80 -12.35 21.81
CA ARG A 680 9.12 -12.20 21.17
C ARG A 680 9.92 -11.00 21.72
N LYS A 681 9.27 -9.98 22.27
CA LYS A 681 9.92 -8.84 22.96
C LYS A 681 10.38 -9.24 24.37
N TYR A 682 9.54 -9.92 25.14
CA TYR A 682 9.87 -10.46 26.48
C TYR A 682 11.09 -11.38 26.43
N GLN A 683 11.15 -12.32 25.48
CA GLN A 683 12.29 -13.24 25.34
C GLN A 683 13.59 -12.52 24.98
N ARG A 684 13.52 -11.40 24.24
CA ARG A 684 14.67 -10.53 23.91
C ARG A 684 15.10 -9.62 25.05
N PHE A 685 14.17 -9.23 25.92
CA PHE A 685 14.42 -8.34 27.05
C PHE A 685 14.99 -9.11 28.24
N SER A 686 14.43 -10.27 28.55
CA SER A 686 14.80 -11.09 29.71
C SER A 686 16.12 -11.84 29.52
N ASN A 687 16.55 -12.07 28.28
CA ASN A 687 17.77 -12.81 27.94
C ASN A 687 18.70 -11.96 27.03
N PRO A 688 19.25 -10.84 27.52
CA PRO A 688 19.96 -9.86 26.68
C PRO A 688 21.26 -10.38 26.06
N ASP A 689 21.91 -11.36 26.69
CA ASP A 689 23.16 -11.98 26.21
C ASP A 689 22.93 -13.12 25.19
N GLU A 690 21.68 -13.56 24.98
CA GLU A 690 21.37 -14.64 24.06
C GLU A 690 21.39 -14.17 22.60
N LYS A 691 22.39 -14.67 21.85
CA LYS A 691 22.56 -14.37 20.41
C LYS A 691 21.38 -14.79 19.53
N GLN A 692 20.61 -15.78 19.98
CA GLN A 692 19.39 -16.29 19.35
C GLN A 692 18.36 -16.55 20.45
N PRO A 693 17.60 -15.52 20.86
CA PRO A 693 16.58 -15.68 21.89
C PRO A 693 15.38 -16.44 21.34
N ALA A 694 14.59 -17.04 22.24
CA ALA A 694 13.40 -17.80 21.89
C ALA A 694 12.45 -17.00 20.96
N THR A 695 12.02 -17.62 19.86
CA THR A 695 11.15 -17.00 18.84
C THR A 695 10.08 -17.93 18.28
N GLU A 696 10.12 -19.22 18.57
CA GLU A 696 9.15 -20.20 18.07
C GLU A 696 7.84 -20.16 18.88
N PHE A 697 6.74 -20.60 18.28
CA PHE A 697 5.44 -20.70 18.92
C PHE A 697 4.86 -22.10 18.77
N ILE A 698 4.07 -22.50 19.77
CA ILE A 698 3.23 -23.68 19.72
C ILE A 698 1.77 -23.23 19.67
N SER A 699 1.01 -23.85 18.77
CA SER A 699 -0.45 -23.81 18.71
C SER A 699 -0.98 -25.25 18.63
N PHE A 700 -2.30 -25.41 18.59
CA PHE A 700 -2.95 -26.73 18.64
C PHE A 700 -3.83 -27.00 17.42
N THR A 701 -4.09 -28.28 17.14
CA THR A 701 -5.04 -28.72 16.12
C THR A 701 -6.43 -28.09 16.33
N ASN A 702 -7.12 -27.80 15.23
CA ASN A 702 -8.44 -27.15 15.16
C ASN A 702 -8.48 -25.65 15.56
N SER A 703 -7.37 -25.06 16.05
CA SER A 703 -7.29 -23.67 16.54
C SER A 703 -7.70 -22.61 15.52
N PHE A 704 -8.21 -21.48 16.03
CA PHE A 704 -8.42 -20.25 15.25
C PHE A 704 -8.05 -18.99 16.02
N HIS A 705 -6.92 -18.38 15.65
CA HIS A 705 -6.40 -17.17 16.29
C HIS A 705 -6.48 -15.91 15.42
N GLY A 706 -6.75 -16.04 14.10
CA GLY A 706 -6.99 -14.85 13.27
C GLY A 706 -6.77 -15.05 11.77
N ARG A 707 -6.56 -13.92 11.08
CA ARG A 707 -6.42 -13.84 9.61
C ARG A 707 -5.27 -12.94 9.13
N THR A 708 -4.62 -12.19 10.01
CA THR A 708 -3.37 -11.47 9.74
C THR A 708 -2.18 -12.45 9.74
N MET A 709 -1.07 -12.14 9.05
CA MET A 709 -0.03 -13.14 8.71
C MET A 709 0.66 -13.85 9.90
N GLY A 710 0.65 -13.29 11.11
CA GLY A 710 1.11 -13.95 12.33
C GLY A 710 0.01 -14.76 13.01
N ALA A 711 -1.17 -14.16 13.22
CA ALA A 711 -2.33 -14.84 13.83
C ALA A 711 -2.88 -15.99 12.96
N LEU A 712 -2.73 -15.88 11.63
CA LEU A 712 -3.02 -16.93 10.66
C LEU A 712 -1.97 -18.05 10.68
N ALA A 713 -0.70 -17.74 10.98
CA ALA A 713 0.32 -18.77 11.19
C ALA A 713 0.03 -19.63 12.41
N LEU A 714 -0.60 -19.07 13.45
CA LEU A 714 -1.08 -19.79 14.63
C LEU A 714 -2.39 -20.56 14.39
N THR A 715 -3.10 -20.37 13.27
CA THR A 715 -4.42 -20.95 13.00
C THR A 715 -4.29 -22.27 12.24
N SER A 716 -4.62 -23.42 12.86
CA SER A 716 -4.25 -24.73 12.30
C SER A 716 -5.00 -25.16 11.03
N LYS A 717 -6.13 -24.51 10.68
CA LYS A 717 -6.96 -24.94 9.55
C LYS A 717 -6.27 -24.61 8.21
N GLU A 718 -5.62 -25.62 7.62
CA GLU A 718 -4.81 -25.52 6.39
C GLU A 718 -5.49 -24.75 5.25
N GLN A 719 -6.78 -24.98 5.01
CA GLN A 719 -7.60 -24.27 4.02
C GLN A 719 -7.58 -22.74 4.16
N TYR A 720 -7.27 -22.20 5.34
CA TYR A 720 -7.11 -20.77 5.58
C TYR A 720 -5.67 -20.30 5.43
N ARG A 721 -4.69 -21.20 5.59
CA ARG A 721 -3.27 -20.89 5.76
C ARG A 721 -2.46 -21.10 4.48
N LEU A 722 -2.68 -22.24 3.79
CA LEU A 722 -1.98 -22.63 2.55
C LEU A 722 -2.06 -21.58 1.41
N PRO A 723 -3.21 -20.89 1.15
CA PRO A 723 -3.29 -19.91 0.07
C PRO A 723 -2.40 -18.66 0.26
N PHE A 724 -1.83 -18.48 1.45
CA PHE A 724 -1.02 -17.33 1.84
C PHE A 724 0.40 -17.71 2.29
N GLU A 725 0.84 -18.95 2.03
CA GLU A 725 2.19 -19.36 2.42
C GLU A 725 3.30 -18.74 1.54
N PRO A 726 4.46 -18.37 2.12
CA PRO A 726 4.85 -18.55 3.52
C PRO A 726 4.21 -17.52 4.48
N VAL A 727 3.51 -18.03 5.50
CA VAL A 727 3.05 -17.25 6.66
C VAL A 727 4.20 -17.04 7.65
N MET A 728 3.96 -16.40 8.81
CA MET A 728 5.01 -16.21 9.82
C MET A 728 5.70 -17.54 10.20
N PRO A 729 7.03 -17.67 10.06
CA PRO A 729 7.75 -18.90 10.37
C PRO A 729 7.98 -19.09 11.87
N GLY A 730 8.26 -20.33 12.24
CA GLY A 730 8.48 -20.74 13.64
C GLY A 730 7.16 -20.95 14.39
N VAL A 731 6.18 -21.62 13.78
CA VAL A 731 4.98 -22.13 14.45
C VAL A 731 4.93 -23.65 14.26
N SER A 732 4.65 -24.37 15.34
CA SER A 732 4.35 -25.81 15.31
C SER A 732 2.93 -26.07 15.84
N PHE A 733 2.32 -27.17 15.38
CA PHE A 733 0.98 -27.58 15.78
C PHE A 733 1.06 -28.92 16.52
N LEU A 734 0.49 -28.95 17.73
CA LEU A 734 0.33 -30.17 18.53
C LEU A 734 -1.15 -30.59 18.55
N GLU A 735 -1.42 -31.82 18.93
CA GLU A 735 -2.79 -32.26 19.19
C GLU A 735 -3.37 -31.59 20.45
N TYR A 736 -4.55 -30.98 20.33
CA TYR A 736 -5.23 -30.35 21.48
C TYR A 736 -5.54 -31.40 22.57
N GLY A 737 -5.12 -31.13 23.81
CA GLY A 737 -5.21 -32.08 24.93
C GLY A 737 -3.96 -32.97 25.13
N ASN A 738 -3.03 -33.02 24.17
CA ASN A 738 -1.89 -33.94 24.24
C ASN A 738 -0.75 -33.39 25.12
N MET A 739 -0.81 -33.72 26.40
CA MET A 739 0.11 -33.25 27.45
C MET A 739 1.58 -33.66 27.21
N GLU A 740 1.84 -34.90 26.81
CA GLU A 740 3.22 -35.39 26.65
C GLU A 740 3.91 -34.75 25.45
N ALA A 741 3.21 -34.62 24.31
CA ALA A 741 3.73 -33.92 23.14
C ALA A 741 4.02 -32.44 23.45
N ALA A 742 3.20 -31.80 24.31
CA ALA A 742 3.45 -30.44 24.76
C ALA A 742 4.70 -30.33 25.65
N LYS A 743 4.90 -31.23 26.61
CA LYS A 743 6.10 -31.26 27.46
C LYS A 743 7.40 -31.45 26.66
N GLU A 744 7.36 -32.26 25.60
CA GLU A 744 8.53 -32.48 24.73
C GLU A 744 8.81 -31.28 23.81
N ALA A 745 7.77 -30.63 23.28
CA ALA A 745 7.90 -29.54 22.31
C ALA A 745 8.22 -28.16 22.95
N ILE A 746 7.80 -27.91 24.19
CA ILE A 746 8.04 -26.64 24.89
C ILE A 746 9.50 -26.60 25.37
N GLN A 747 10.37 -25.92 24.62
CA GLN A 747 11.82 -25.99 24.80
C GLN A 747 12.44 -24.62 25.12
N ARG A 748 13.19 -24.58 26.23
CA ARG A 748 13.97 -23.41 26.68
C ARG A 748 14.89 -22.89 25.57
N GLY A 749 14.93 -21.57 25.38
CA GLY A 749 15.72 -20.91 24.33
C GLY A 749 15.14 -21.03 22.90
N LYS A 750 14.08 -21.80 22.68
CA LYS A 750 13.37 -21.89 21.39
C LYS A 750 11.96 -21.33 21.45
N THR A 751 11.12 -21.91 22.32
CA THR A 751 9.69 -21.62 22.42
C THR A 751 9.48 -20.30 23.16
N ALA A 752 9.06 -19.26 22.43
CA ALA A 752 8.75 -17.96 23.00
C ALA A 752 7.43 -17.98 23.78
N ALA A 753 6.39 -18.61 23.20
CA ALA A 753 5.09 -18.76 23.81
C ALA A 753 4.26 -19.94 23.26
N VAL A 754 3.30 -20.40 24.06
CA VAL A 754 2.27 -21.39 23.72
C VAL A 754 0.93 -20.68 23.64
N PHE A 755 0.23 -20.78 22.51
CA PHE A 755 -1.12 -20.22 22.31
C PHE A 755 -2.17 -21.35 22.40
N VAL A 756 -3.21 -21.13 23.19
CA VAL A 756 -4.32 -22.09 23.33
C VAL A 756 -5.65 -21.38 23.59
N GLU A 757 -6.74 -21.84 22.96
CA GLU A 757 -8.11 -21.48 23.33
C GLU A 757 -8.52 -22.37 24.53
N PRO A 758 -8.90 -21.83 25.71
CA PRO A 758 -9.42 -22.64 26.83
C PRO A 758 -10.71 -23.42 26.47
N ILE A 759 -11.47 -22.90 25.49
CA ILE A 759 -12.54 -23.60 24.78
C ILE A 759 -12.44 -23.23 23.29
N GLN A 760 -12.12 -24.20 22.43
CA GLN A 760 -11.96 -24.01 20.98
C GLN A 760 -13.29 -23.74 20.28
N GLY A 761 -13.57 -22.47 19.98
CA GLY A 761 -14.88 -22.07 19.45
C GLY A 761 -15.08 -22.42 17.97
N GLU A 762 -14.13 -22.03 17.11
CA GLU A 762 -14.15 -22.46 15.69
C GLU A 762 -13.72 -23.92 15.53
N GLY A 763 -12.94 -24.45 16.48
CA GLY A 763 -12.39 -25.80 16.43
C GLY A 763 -13.42 -26.92 16.64
N GLY A 764 -14.60 -26.61 17.19
CA GLY A 764 -15.69 -27.57 17.37
C GLY A 764 -16.30 -27.61 18.76
N ILE A 765 -16.15 -26.57 19.58
CA ILE A 765 -16.59 -26.51 20.98
C ILE A 765 -15.87 -27.56 21.87
N TYR A 766 -14.62 -27.86 21.54
CA TYR A 766 -13.76 -28.66 22.42
C TYR A 766 -13.31 -27.81 23.60
N SER A 767 -13.54 -28.28 24.81
CA SER A 767 -13.04 -27.64 26.04
C SER A 767 -11.74 -28.31 26.46
N ALA A 768 -10.80 -27.54 27.02
CA ALA A 768 -9.61 -28.12 27.62
C ALA A 768 -9.96 -28.97 28.86
N THR A 769 -9.03 -29.80 29.32
CA THR A 769 -9.06 -30.31 30.70
C THR A 769 -8.18 -29.44 31.60
N LYS A 770 -8.43 -29.46 32.91
CA LYS A 770 -7.60 -28.73 33.88
C LYS A 770 -6.15 -29.25 33.86
N GLU A 771 -6.00 -30.56 33.74
CA GLU A 771 -4.73 -31.27 33.71
C GLU A 771 -3.91 -30.86 32.48
N PHE A 772 -4.56 -30.69 31.32
CA PHE A 772 -3.92 -30.20 30.11
C PHE A 772 -3.43 -28.76 30.27
N LEU A 773 -4.29 -27.82 30.71
CA LEU A 773 -3.85 -26.42 30.87
C LEU A 773 -2.78 -26.28 31.96
N GLN A 774 -2.87 -27.03 33.07
CA GLN A 774 -1.82 -27.06 34.09
C GLN A 774 -0.51 -27.62 33.52
N SER A 775 -0.56 -28.70 32.72
CA SER A 775 0.63 -29.22 32.05
C SER A 775 1.25 -28.23 31.07
N LEU A 776 0.47 -27.34 30.45
CA LEU A 776 1.00 -26.25 29.62
C LEU A 776 1.66 -25.15 30.47
N ARG A 777 1.04 -24.78 31.60
CA ARG A 777 1.58 -23.81 32.58
C ARG A 777 2.93 -24.26 33.12
N ASP A 778 2.98 -25.47 33.68
CA ASP A 778 4.17 -26.07 34.29
C ASP A 778 5.33 -26.18 33.28
N ALA A 779 5.04 -26.61 32.04
CA ALA A 779 6.03 -26.71 30.97
C ALA A 779 6.53 -25.33 30.50
N CYS A 780 5.64 -24.32 30.40
CA CYS A 780 6.05 -22.95 30.06
C CYS A 780 6.98 -22.38 31.14
N ASP A 781 6.66 -22.55 32.42
CA ASP A 781 7.47 -22.04 33.52
C ASP A 781 8.83 -22.74 33.61
N ALA A 782 8.87 -24.07 33.41
CA ALA A 782 10.12 -24.82 33.33
C ALA A 782 11.01 -24.40 32.15
N ALA A 783 10.42 -24.07 31.00
CA ALA A 783 11.14 -23.61 29.82
C ALA A 783 11.52 -22.11 29.85
N GLY A 784 10.80 -21.28 30.61
CA GLY A 784 10.87 -19.82 30.50
C GLY A 784 10.02 -19.24 29.35
N SER A 785 9.14 -20.06 28.76
CA SER A 785 8.15 -19.65 27.75
C SER A 785 6.97 -18.92 28.41
N LEU A 786 6.17 -18.20 27.61
CA LEU A 786 4.90 -17.61 28.07
C LEU A 786 3.71 -18.49 27.68
N LEU A 787 2.73 -18.64 28.57
CA LEU A 787 1.43 -19.20 28.22
C LEU A 787 0.48 -18.08 27.78
N VAL A 788 -0.20 -18.26 26.65
CA VAL A 788 -1.16 -17.30 26.08
C VAL A 788 -2.52 -17.96 25.93
N PHE A 789 -3.53 -17.42 26.59
CA PHE A 789 -4.92 -17.86 26.40
C PHE A 789 -5.64 -16.93 25.42
N ASP A 790 -6.16 -17.52 24.35
CA ASP A 790 -7.11 -16.86 23.47
C ASP A 790 -8.52 -17.01 24.04
N GLU A 791 -8.98 -15.93 24.69
CA GLU A 791 -10.32 -15.82 25.23
C GLU A 791 -11.24 -14.93 24.38
N VAL A 792 -10.82 -14.59 23.14
CA VAL A 792 -11.60 -13.75 22.21
C VAL A 792 -13.03 -14.24 22.03
N GLN A 793 -13.25 -15.56 22.10
CA GLN A 793 -14.56 -16.18 21.89
C GLN A 793 -15.17 -16.84 23.15
N CYS A 794 -14.38 -17.20 24.17
CA CYS A 794 -14.87 -17.94 25.33
C CYS A 794 -14.90 -17.13 26.65
N GLY A 795 -14.24 -15.97 26.70
CA GLY A 795 -14.27 -15.07 27.85
C GLY A 795 -15.47 -14.13 27.91
N LEU A 796 -15.39 -13.16 28.82
CA LEU A 796 -16.40 -12.15 29.15
C LEU A 796 -17.81 -12.75 29.37
N GLY A 797 -17.92 -13.67 30.33
CA GLY A 797 -19.19 -14.28 30.72
C GLY A 797 -19.64 -15.45 29.86
N ARG A 798 -19.10 -15.64 28.65
CA ARG A 798 -19.57 -16.65 27.68
C ARG A 798 -19.58 -18.07 28.24
N ALA A 799 -18.55 -18.44 28.99
CA ALA A 799 -18.41 -19.76 29.61
C ALA A 799 -19.14 -19.93 30.97
N GLY A 800 -19.93 -18.93 31.40
CA GLY A 800 -20.56 -18.88 32.73
C GLY A 800 -19.70 -18.24 33.83
N TYR A 801 -18.44 -17.97 33.51
CA TYR A 801 -17.41 -17.32 34.33
C TYR A 801 -16.98 -16.02 33.65
N LEU A 802 -16.35 -15.08 34.38
CA LEU A 802 -15.94 -13.81 33.75
C LEU A 802 -14.89 -14.09 32.68
N TRP A 803 -13.96 -15.00 32.96
CA TRP A 803 -13.02 -15.56 32.01
C TRP A 803 -13.09 -17.10 32.03
N ALA A 804 -12.94 -17.74 30.87
CA ALA A 804 -13.02 -19.19 30.74
C ALA A 804 -11.92 -19.92 31.53
N HIS A 805 -10.76 -19.30 31.75
CA HIS A 805 -9.70 -19.90 32.55
C HIS A 805 -10.03 -20.09 34.05
N GLU A 806 -10.98 -19.32 34.58
CA GLU A 806 -11.45 -19.42 35.97
C GLU A 806 -12.02 -20.81 36.29
N ILE A 807 -12.65 -21.47 35.29
CA ILE A 807 -13.17 -22.85 35.38
C ILE A 807 -12.08 -23.84 35.78
N TYR A 808 -10.87 -23.65 35.25
CA TYR A 808 -9.74 -24.54 35.46
C TYR A 808 -8.86 -24.09 36.63
N GLY A 809 -8.88 -22.79 36.97
CA GLY A 809 -8.00 -22.21 38.00
C GLY A 809 -6.53 -22.19 37.57
N VAL A 810 -6.26 -22.06 36.27
CA VAL A 810 -4.92 -21.96 35.67
C VAL A 810 -4.79 -20.58 35.04
N PHE A 811 -3.69 -19.87 35.27
CA PHE A 811 -3.50 -18.49 34.81
C PHE A 811 -2.41 -18.39 33.73
N PRO A 812 -2.67 -17.67 32.61
CA PRO A 812 -1.67 -17.45 31.56
C PRO A 812 -0.74 -16.28 31.93
N ASP A 813 0.31 -16.05 31.14
CA ASP A 813 1.10 -14.81 31.22
C ASP A 813 0.42 -13.67 30.45
N ILE A 814 -0.36 -14.02 29.42
CA ILE A 814 -1.07 -13.13 28.49
C ILE A 814 -2.45 -13.72 28.18
N MET A 815 -3.50 -12.88 28.15
CA MET A 815 -4.84 -13.23 27.67
C MET A 815 -5.29 -12.26 26.60
N THR A 816 -5.80 -12.77 25.48
CA THR A 816 -6.33 -11.95 24.36
C THR A 816 -7.86 -11.96 24.34
N LEU A 817 -8.44 -10.77 24.14
CA LEU A 817 -9.87 -10.51 24.17
C LEU A 817 -10.31 -9.70 22.95
N ALA A 818 -11.56 -9.85 22.52
CA ALA A 818 -12.23 -8.97 21.55
C ALA A 818 -13.75 -9.23 21.62
N LYS A 819 -14.41 -9.44 20.48
CA LYS A 819 -15.82 -9.84 20.29
C LYS A 819 -16.80 -9.21 21.32
N PRO A 820 -17.21 -9.86 22.43
CA PRO A 820 -18.22 -9.29 23.31
C PRO A 820 -17.78 -8.00 24.04
N LEU A 821 -16.48 -7.73 24.13
CA LEU A 821 -15.92 -6.64 24.94
C LEU A 821 -16.55 -5.26 24.69
N ALA A 822 -16.96 -4.91 23.47
CA ALA A 822 -17.68 -3.66 23.18
C ALA A 822 -19.07 -3.87 22.53
N GLY A 823 -19.67 -5.05 22.70
CA GLY A 823 -21.07 -5.30 22.32
C GLY A 823 -21.40 -5.10 20.83
N GLY A 824 -20.43 -5.31 19.93
CA GLY A 824 -20.59 -5.12 18.49
C GLY A 824 -19.64 -4.09 17.87
N LEU A 825 -19.11 -3.14 18.65
CA LEU A 825 -18.09 -2.21 18.16
C LEU A 825 -16.69 -2.86 18.07
N PRO A 826 -15.84 -2.50 17.09
CA PRO A 826 -14.52 -3.11 16.93
C PRO A 826 -13.54 -2.75 18.07
N ILE A 827 -13.28 -3.73 18.95
CA ILE A 827 -12.24 -3.67 19.97
C ILE A 827 -11.49 -4.99 20.05
N GLY A 828 -10.24 -4.93 20.49
CA GLY A 828 -9.53 -6.04 21.11
C GLY A 828 -8.69 -5.55 22.28
N ALA A 829 -8.25 -6.48 23.13
CA ALA A 829 -7.36 -6.19 24.23
C ALA A 829 -6.37 -7.35 24.44
N VAL A 830 -5.19 -7.00 24.95
CA VAL A 830 -4.17 -7.93 25.44
C VAL A 830 -3.95 -7.61 26.91
N LEU A 831 -4.44 -8.47 27.78
CA LEU A 831 -4.18 -8.43 29.22
C LEU A 831 -2.91 -9.22 29.50
N MET A 832 -2.01 -8.70 30.33
CA MET A 832 -0.74 -9.36 30.63
C MET A 832 -0.21 -9.03 32.03
N THR A 833 0.62 -9.92 32.55
CA THR A 833 1.38 -9.69 33.80
C THR A 833 2.47 -8.64 33.62
N GLU A 834 2.89 -7.97 34.70
CA GLU A 834 3.94 -6.94 34.67
C GLU A 834 5.29 -7.51 34.20
N LYS A 835 5.54 -8.80 34.45
CA LYS A 835 6.64 -9.61 33.89
C LYS A 835 6.74 -9.48 32.36
N VAL A 836 5.60 -9.45 31.66
CA VAL A 836 5.53 -9.27 30.21
C VAL A 836 5.52 -7.79 29.84
N ALA A 837 4.71 -6.99 30.55
CA ALA A 837 4.51 -5.59 30.20
C ALA A 837 5.80 -4.75 30.33
N SER A 838 6.61 -4.98 31.36
CA SER A 838 7.89 -4.27 31.59
C SER A 838 8.92 -4.46 30.47
N ALA A 839 8.78 -5.51 29.65
CA ALA A 839 9.60 -5.68 28.46
C ALA A 839 9.19 -4.75 27.29
N VAL A 840 7.94 -4.26 27.26
CA VAL A 840 7.37 -3.50 26.14
C VAL A 840 7.55 -2.00 26.38
N ASN A 841 8.23 -1.32 25.46
CA ASN A 841 8.61 0.09 25.59
C ASN A 841 7.90 0.96 24.54
N TYR A 842 7.89 2.28 24.76
CA TYR A 842 7.32 3.25 23.83
C TYR A 842 7.90 3.08 22.42
N GLY A 843 7.03 2.85 21.44
CA GLY A 843 7.40 2.63 20.04
C GLY A 843 7.58 1.17 19.60
N ASP A 844 7.59 0.17 20.50
CA ASP A 844 7.58 -1.25 20.10
C ASP A 844 6.24 -1.66 19.45
N HIS A 845 5.14 -1.03 19.87
CA HIS A 845 3.79 -1.21 19.33
C HIS A 845 3.00 0.10 19.42
N GLY A 846 2.07 0.30 18.50
CA GLY A 846 1.00 1.29 18.57
C GLY A 846 -0.08 0.95 17.55
N SER A 847 -1.28 1.51 17.72
CA SER A 847 -2.38 1.43 16.76
C SER A 847 -3.21 2.72 16.85
N THR A 848 -3.79 3.16 15.74
CA THR A 848 -4.47 4.46 15.65
C THR A 848 -5.74 4.46 16.49
N PHE A 849 -6.73 3.65 16.12
CA PHE A 849 -8.08 3.65 16.70
C PHE A 849 -8.21 2.89 18.03
N ALA A 850 -7.18 2.12 18.37
CA ALA A 850 -7.07 1.33 19.59
C ALA A 850 -7.40 2.15 20.85
N GLY A 851 -8.30 1.65 21.69
CA GLY A 851 -8.65 2.31 22.95
C GLY A 851 -9.35 3.67 22.76
N SER A 852 -10.00 3.92 21.61
CA SER A 852 -10.74 5.17 21.39
C SER A 852 -11.85 5.38 22.45
N PRO A 853 -12.09 6.63 22.91
CA PRO A 853 -13.04 6.90 23.99
C PRO A 853 -14.44 6.34 23.76
N LEU A 854 -14.98 6.45 22.52
CA LEU A 854 -16.30 5.91 22.16
C LEU A 854 -16.42 4.41 22.42
N VAL A 855 -15.46 3.64 21.89
CA VAL A 855 -15.49 2.17 21.98
C VAL A 855 -15.17 1.72 23.41
N CYS A 856 -14.33 2.46 24.14
CA CYS A 856 -14.06 2.15 25.54
C CYS A 856 -15.27 2.41 26.45
N ASN A 857 -16.04 3.50 26.22
CA ASN A 857 -17.25 3.76 27.01
C ASN A 857 -18.34 2.71 26.74
N ALA A 858 -18.49 2.29 25.48
CA ALA A 858 -19.36 1.17 25.11
C ALA A 858 -18.93 -0.14 25.79
N ALA A 859 -17.63 -0.41 25.88
CA ALA A 859 -17.09 -1.58 26.55
C ALA A 859 -17.25 -1.55 28.08
N VAL A 860 -17.13 -0.37 28.71
CA VAL A 860 -17.46 -0.17 30.13
C VAL A 860 -18.92 -0.57 30.40
N ALA A 861 -19.87 -0.13 29.55
CA ALA A 861 -21.28 -0.49 29.70
C ALA A 861 -21.56 -2.01 29.56
N VAL A 862 -20.81 -2.72 28.72
CA VAL A 862 -20.89 -4.20 28.66
C VAL A 862 -20.29 -4.83 29.91
N PHE A 863 -19.08 -4.42 30.31
CA PHE A 863 -18.38 -5.00 31.45
C PHE A 863 -19.16 -4.82 32.76
N ASP A 864 -19.67 -3.60 33.01
CA ASP A 864 -20.47 -3.25 34.19
C ASP A 864 -21.86 -3.89 34.19
N LYS A 865 -22.31 -4.46 33.05
CA LYS A 865 -23.50 -5.34 32.99
C LYS A 865 -23.17 -6.80 33.25
N VAL A 866 -22.14 -7.34 32.59
CA VAL A 866 -21.73 -8.74 32.72
C VAL A 866 -21.24 -9.06 34.14
N THR A 867 -20.63 -8.09 34.83
CA THR A 867 -20.13 -8.24 36.21
C THR A 867 -21.18 -7.93 37.31
N LYS A 868 -22.45 -7.63 36.97
CA LYS A 868 -23.49 -7.41 37.99
C LYS A 868 -23.68 -8.69 38.83
N PRO A 869 -23.83 -8.57 40.17
CA PRO A 869 -24.08 -9.73 41.03
C PRO A 869 -25.23 -10.61 40.52
N GLY A 870 -24.95 -11.90 40.35
CA GLY A 870 -25.91 -12.89 39.83
C GLY A 870 -25.99 -13.02 38.31
N PHE A 871 -25.43 -12.10 37.51
CA PHE A 871 -25.49 -12.17 36.04
C PHE A 871 -24.79 -13.43 35.51
N LEU A 872 -23.53 -13.65 35.90
CA LEU A 872 -22.75 -14.83 35.50
C LEU A 872 -23.40 -16.15 35.96
N ALA A 873 -23.94 -16.19 37.18
CA ALA A 873 -24.68 -17.35 37.68
C ALA A 873 -25.94 -17.66 36.85
N SER A 874 -26.64 -16.63 36.35
CA SER A 874 -27.74 -16.81 35.39
C SER A 874 -27.26 -17.38 34.06
N VAL A 875 -26.10 -16.95 33.55
CA VAL A 875 -25.50 -17.52 32.33
C VAL A 875 -25.14 -19.00 32.51
N THR A 876 -24.59 -19.38 33.66
CA THR A 876 -24.29 -20.79 34.00
C THR A 876 -25.57 -21.64 34.04
N LYS A 877 -26.59 -21.23 34.82
CA LYS A 877 -27.89 -21.94 34.89
C LYS A 877 -28.52 -22.12 33.51
N LYS A 878 -28.49 -21.09 32.67
CA LYS A 878 -29.05 -21.13 31.31
C LYS A 878 -28.23 -22.01 30.36
N GLY A 879 -26.92 -22.11 30.57
CA GLY A 879 -26.04 -23.05 29.86
C GLY A 879 -26.28 -24.51 30.23
N GLU A 880 -26.54 -24.78 31.50
CA GLU A 880 -26.96 -26.10 32.01
C GLU A 880 -28.32 -26.48 31.41
N TYR A 881 -29.32 -25.62 31.57
CA TYR A 881 -30.69 -25.82 31.04
C TYR A 881 -30.72 -26.02 29.51
N LEU A 882 -29.94 -25.24 28.74
CA LEU A 882 -29.78 -25.44 27.30
C LEU A 882 -29.24 -26.84 26.96
N LYS A 883 -28.21 -27.32 27.68
CA LYS A 883 -27.65 -28.66 27.46
C LYS A 883 -28.63 -29.76 27.85
N GLU A 884 -29.35 -29.61 28.96
CA GLU A 884 -30.41 -30.56 29.38
C GLU A 884 -31.51 -30.69 28.32
N MET A 885 -32.01 -29.57 27.79
CA MET A 885 -33.01 -29.59 26.71
C MET A 885 -32.47 -30.22 25.42
N LEU A 886 -31.23 -29.91 25.02
CA LEU A 886 -30.61 -30.51 23.85
C LEU A 886 -30.46 -32.04 24.02
N LEU A 887 -30.01 -32.50 25.20
CA LEU A 887 -29.91 -33.93 25.52
C LEU A 887 -31.29 -34.60 25.48
N GLN A 888 -32.31 -33.99 26.08
CA GLN A 888 -33.68 -34.51 26.10
C GLN A 888 -34.31 -34.60 24.69
N LYS A 889 -34.06 -33.60 23.83
CA LYS A 889 -34.72 -33.45 22.53
C LYS A 889 -33.96 -34.07 21.36
N LEU A 890 -32.64 -34.17 21.46
CA LEU A 890 -31.76 -34.60 20.36
C LEU A 890 -30.91 -35.83 20.69
N GLY A 891 -30.68 -36.16 21.97
CA GLY A 891 -29.77 -37.24 22.39
C GLY A 891 -30.22 -38.66 21.99
N GLY A 892 -31.47 -38.83 21.55
CA GLY A 892 -31.98 -40.07 20.95
C GLY A 892 -31.90 -40.13 19.41
N ASN A 893 -31.41 -39.09 18.74
CA ASN A 893 -31.27 -39.06 17.28
C ASN A 893 -29.96 -39.74 16.84
N LYS A 894 -30.05 -40.67 15.89
CA LYS A 894 -28.94 -41.50 15.38
C LYS A 894 -27.71 -40.71 14.90
N HIS A 895 -27.90 -39.46 14.46
CA HIS A 895 -26.83 -38.62 13.92
C HIS A 895 -26.06 -37.85 15.01
N VAL A 896 -26.61 -37.71 16.22
CA VAL A 896 -25.99 -36.92 17.30
C VAL A 896 -24.95 -37.76 18.02
N LYS A 897 -23.69 -37.36 17.93
CA LYS A 897 -22.55 -38.00 18.60
C LYS A 897 -22.32 -37.50 20.02
N GLU A 898 -22.37 -36.18 20.21
CA GLU A 898 -22.05 -35.53 21.47
C GLU A 898 -22.75 -34.17 21.59
N ILE A 899 -23.14 -33.79 22.80
CA ILE A 899 -23.59 -32.44 23.14
C ILE A 899 -22.66 -31.93 24.24
N ARG A 900 -21.86 -30.89 23.94
CA ARG A 900 -20.73 -30.44 24.75
C ARG A 900 -20.64 -28.92 24.90
N GLY A 901 -19.81 -28.47 25.84
CA GLY A 901 -19.56 -27.07 26.15
C GLY A 901 -20.07 -26.64 27.53
N THR A 902 -19.94 -25.35 27.83
CA THR A 902 -20.26 -24.76 29.14
C THR A 902 -20.72 -23.31 29.02
N GLY A 903 -21.47 -22.82 30.01
CA GLY A 903 -22.22 -21.57 29.88
C GLY A 903 -23.02 -21.54 28.58
N LEU A 904 -23.00 -20.41 27.87
CA LEU A 904 -23.66 -20.25 26.57
C LEU A 904 -22.67 -20.38 25.40
N ILE A 905 -21.70 -21.29 25.49
CA ILE A 905 -20.94 -21.80 24.34
C ILE A 905 -21.11 -23.32 24.24
N VAL A 906 -22.07 -23.75 23.41
CA VAL A 906 -22.54 -25.13 23.31
C VAL A 906 -22.39 -25.64 21.86
N GLY A 907 -22.01 -26.91 21.72
CA GLY A 907 -21.88 -27.62 20.45
C GLY A 907 -22.67 -28.92 20.43
N VAL A 908 -23.38 -29.18 19.35
CA VAL A 908 -23.96 -30.50 19.02
C VAL A 908 -23.16 -31.08 17.88
N GLU A 909 -22.38 -32.14 18.12
CA GLU A 909 -21.65 -32.83 17.06
C GLU A 909 -22.52 -33.87 16.37
N LEU A 910 -22.48 -33.86 15.04
CA LEU A 910 -23.10 -34.83 14.16
C LEU A 910 -22.06 -35.77 13.53
N ASP A 911 -22.51 -36.95 13.12
CA ASP A 911 -21.78 -37.84 12.21
C ASP A 911 -21.72 -37.31 10.77
N VAL A 912 -22.75 -36.58 10.34
CA VAL A 912 -22.92 -35.94 9.03
C VAL A 912 -22.63 -34.43 9.05
N SER A 913 -22.76 -33.76 7.89
CA SER A 913 -22.65 -32.30 7.80
C SER A 913 -23.79 -31.60 8.54
N ALA A 914 -23.46 -30.55 9.32
CA ALA A 914 -24.45 -29.73 10.00
C ALA A 914 -25.08 -28.64 9.10
N ALA A 915 -24.58 -28.45 7.88
CA ALA A 915 -25.06 -27.37 7.00
C ALA A 915 -26.56 -27.47 6.63
N PRO A 916 -27.11 -28.63 6.22
CA PRO A 916 -28.55 -28.74 5.91
C PRO A 916 -29.43 -28.42 7.11
N LEU A 917 -29.03 -28.84 8.32
CA LEU A 917 -29.73 -28.56 9.57
C LEU A 917 -29.71 -27.06 9.90
N VAL A 918 -28.57 -26.38 9.72
CA VAL A 918 -28.44 -24.93 9.91
C VAL A 918 -29.26 -24.14 8.88
N ASP A 919 -29.29 -24.58 7.62
CA ASP A 919 -30.11 -23.97 6.56
C ASP A 919 -31.62 -24.16 6.82
N ALA A 920 -32.04 -25.34 7.30
CA ALA A 920 -33.42 -25.62 7.72
C ALA A 920 -33.84 -24.79 8.94
N CYS A 921 -32.96 -24.66 9.94
CA CYS A 921 -33.19 -23.81 11.12
C CYS A 921 -33.34 -22.34 10.72
N ARG A 922 -32.46 -21.82 9.85
CA ARG A 922 -32.56 -20.44 9.32
C ARG A 922 -33.86 -20.23 8.55
N SER A 923 -34.27 -21.21 7.75
CA SER A 923 -35.56 -21.19 7.05
C SER A 923 -36.73 -21.10 8.04
N SER A 924 -36.62 -21.80 9.17
CA SER A 924 -37.59 -21.82 10.28
C SER A 924 -37.48 -20.67 11.29
N GLY A 925 -36.63 -19.65 11.05
CA GLY A 925 -36.50 -18.49 11.93
C GLY A 925 -35.51 -18.64 13.10
N LEU A 926 -34.56 -19.57 13.03
CA LEU A 926 -33.50 -19.76 14.02
C LEU A 926 -32.11 -19.56 13.39
N LEU A 927 -31.33 -18.62 13.89
CA LEU A 927 -29.94 -18.39 13.48
C LEU A 927 -28.98 -19.13 14.42
N ILE A 928 -28.28 -20.11 13.86
CA ILE A 928 -27.24 -20.94 14.49
C ILE A 928 -26.06 -21.06 13.53
N LEU A 929 -24.91 -21.53 14.03
CA LEU A 929 -23.66 -21.59 13.26
C LEU A 929 -23.19 -23.03 13.05
N THR A 930 -22.25 -23.23 12.14
CA THR A 930 -21.40 -24.43 12.11
C THR A 930 -20.07 -24.17 12.84
N ALA A 931 -19.39 -25.25 13.24
CA ALA A 931 -18.03 -25.26 13.78
C ALA A 931 -17.29 -26.56 13.41
N GLY A 932 -16.02 -26.68 13.84
CA GLY A 932 -15.20 -27.87 13.62
C GLY A 932 -14.89 -28.09 12.14
N LYS A 933 -15.22 -29.29 11.62
CA LYS A 933 -15.11 -29.65 10.20
C LYS A 933 -16.38 -29.32 9.39
N GLY A 934 -17.34 -28.60 9.99
CA GLY A 934 -18.68 -28.37 9.44
C GLY A 934 -19.73 -29.37 9.94
N ASN A 935 -19.35 -30.33 10.79
CA ASN A 935 -20.23 -31.34 11.39
C ASN A 935 -20.71 -30.99 12.80
N VAL A 936 -20.37 -29.81 13.34
CA VAL A 936 -20.82 -29.35 14.66
C VAL A 936 -21.78 -28.18 14.50
N VAL A 937 -23.00 -28.29 15.03
CA VAL A 937 -23.89 -27.14 15.25
C VAL A 937 -23.37 -26.36 16.45
N ARG A 938 -23.05 -25.08 16.26
CA ARG A 938 -22.57 -24.15 17.29
C ARG A 938 -23.69 -23.22 17.71
N ILE A 939 -23.93 -23.18 19.03
CA ILE A 939 -24.99 -22.44 19.70
C ILE A 939 -24.33 -21.48 20.69
N VAL A 940 -24.41 -20.18 20.39
CA VAL A 940 -23.75 -19.08 21.13
C VAL A 940 -24.64 -17.84 21.23
N PRO A 941 -25.85 -17.93 21.84
CA PRO A 941 -26.82 -16.82 21.92
C PRO A 941 -26.32 -15.61 22.72
N PRO A 942 -27.01 -14.45 22.70
CA PRO A 942 -26.81 -13.41 23.70
C PRO A 942 -26.83 -13.94 25.14
N LEU A 943 -26.01 -13.38 26.03
CA LEU A 943 -25.96 -13.80 27.44
C LEU A 943 -27.26 -13.45 28.19
N VAL A 944 -28.01 -12.49 27.67
CA VAL A 944 -29.32 -12.06 28.18
C VAL A 944 -30.48 -12.99 27.82
N ILE A 945 -30.29 -13.98 26.94
CA ILE A 945 -31.37 -14.87 26.44
C ILE A 945 -32.18 -15.50 27.57
N SER A 946 -33.50 -15.58 27.40
CA SER A 946 -34.45 -16.16 28.37
C SER A 946 -34.58 -17.68 28.23
N GLU A 947 -35.13 -18.32 29.26
CA GLU A 947 -35.39 -19.77 29.24
C GLU A 947 -36.43 -20.12 28.16
N GLN A 948 -37.40 -19.25 27.91
CA GLN A 948 -38.42 -19.38 26.86
C GLN A 948 -37.84 -19.26 25.44
N GLU A 949 -36.87 -18.37 25.23
CA GLU A 949 -36.13 -18.27 23.95
C GLU A 949 -35.25 -19.51 23.73
N LEU A 950 -34.61 -20.04 24.79
CA LEU A 950 -33.86 -21.30 24.72
C LEU A 950 -34.78 -22.48 24.38
N GLU A 951 -35.96 -22.59 25.01
CA GLU A 951 -36.99 -23.57 24.65
C GLU A 951 -37.40 -23.45 23.18
N LEU A 952 -37.68 -22.23 22.69
CA LEU A 952 -38.08 -21.99 21.30
C LEU A 952 -36.98 -22.45 20.33
N GLY A 953 -35.73 -22.05 20.57
CA GLY A 953 -34.58 -22.44 19.75
C GLY A 953 -34.37 -23.95 19.69
N VAL A 954 -34.39 -24.64 20.83
CA VAL A 954 -34.23 -26.11 20.86
C VAL A 954 -35.43 -26.82 20.20
N ASN A 955 -36.65 -26.33 20.37
CA ASN A 955 -37.83 -26.89 19.71
C ASN A 955 -37.85 -26.66 18.18
N ILE A 956 -37.25 -25.57 17.67
CA ILE A 956 -37.03 -25.39 16.22
C ILE A 956 -35.94 -26.36 15.74
N LEU A 957 -34.77 -26.38 16.38
CA LEU A 957 -33.65 -27.27 16.03
C LEU A 957 -34.09 -28.75 15.99
N SER A 958 -34.86 -29.20 16.98
CA SER A 958 -35.41 -30.55 17.06
C SER A 958 -36.35 -30.90 15.89
N LYS A 959 -37.19 -29.95 15.45
CA LYS A 959 -38.06 -30.13 14.26
C LYS A 959 -37.26 -30.18 12.96
N CYS A 960 -36.18 -29.42 12.85
CA CYS A 960 -35.35 -29.36 11.64
C CYS A 960 -34.45 -30.60 11.44
N MET A 961 -34.39 -31.54 12.39
CA MET A 961 -33.52 -32.73 12.31
C MET A 961 -33.78 -33.62 11.10
N SER A 962 -34.98 -33.62 10.48
CA SER A 962 -35.24 -34.43 9.27
C SER A 962 -34.42 -33.99 8.06
N ALA A 963 -33.95 -32.73 8.01
CA ALA A 963 -33.20 -32.19 6.88
C ALA A 963 -31.85 -32.92 6.62
N ILE A 964 -31.30 -33.59 7.64
CA ILE A 964 -30.10 -34.43 7.49
C ILE A 964 -30.42 -35.90 7.16
N ASP A 965 -31.64 -36.37 7.44
CA ASP A 965 -32.15 -37.66 6.98
C ASP A 965 -32.43 -37.62 5.46
N GLU A 966 -33.19 -36.61 5.00
CA GLU A 966 -33.63 -36.45 3.60
C GLU A 966 -32.45 -36.37 2.60
N THR A 967 -31.28 -35.91 3.06
CA THR A 967 -30.06 -35.82 2.24
C THR A 967 -29.51 -37.21 1.86
N LEU A 968 -29.71 -38.24 2.69
CA LEU A 968 -29.33 -39.63 2.38
C LEU A 968 -30.21 -40.22 1.29
N ASP A 969 -31.53 -40.06 1.40
CA ASP A 969 -32.48 -40.59 0.41
C ASP A 969 -32.26 -39.96 -0.98
N PHE A 970 -31.96 -38.66 -1.06
CA PHE A 970 -31.67 -38.01 -2.34
C PHE A 970 -30.37 -38.54 -2.98
N LEU A 971 -29.33 -38.82 -2.18
CA LEU A 971 -28.09 -39.43 -2.66
C LEU A 971 -28.31 -40.89 -3.11
N VAL A 972 -29.04 -41.69 -2.32
CA VAL A 972 -29.37 -43.08 -2.65
C VAL A 972 -30.24 -43.15 -3.91
N LEU A 973 -31.25 -42.29 -4.05
CA LEU A 973 -32.06 -42.20 -5.28
C LEU A 973 -31.21 -41.76 -6.48
N SER A 974 -30.29 -40.80 -6.32
CA SER A 974 -29.40 -40.38 -7.41
C SER A 974 -28.44 -41.48 -7.89
N LEU A 975 -28.12 -42.45 -7.03
CA LEU A 975 -27.37 -43.66 -7.39
C LEU A 975 -28.29 -44.72 -8.04
N PHE A 976 -29.51 -44.90 -7.54
CA PHE A 976 -30.51 -45.82 -8.11
C PHE A 976 -31.06 -45.41 -9.49
N PHE A 977 -30.87 -44.15 -9.91
CA PHE A 977 -31.16 -43.66 -11.26
C PHE A 977 -29.91 -43.56 -12.16
N ALA A 978 -28.80 -44.20 -11.77
CA ALA A 978 -27.53 -44.19 -12.51
C ALA A 978 -27.11 -45.56 -13.11
N ASP A 979 -27.91 -46.62 -12.89
CA ASP A 979 -27.80 -47.96 -13.49
C ASP A 979 -28.91 -48.19 -14.54
#